data_AF-A0A255TQU9-F1
#
_entry.id   AF-A0A255TQU9-F1
#
_cell.length_a   1.000
_cell.length_b   1.000
_cell.length_c   1.000
_cell.angle_alpha   90.00
_cell.angle_beta   90.00
_cell.angle_gamma   90.00
#
_symmetry.space_group_name_H-M   'P 1'
#
loop_
_entity.id
_entity.type
_entity.pdbx_description
1 polymer ?
#
loop_
_entity_poly.entity_id
_entity_poly.type
_entity_poly.pdbx_seq_one_letter_code
_entity_poly.pdbx_strand_id
1 'polypeptide(L)'
;MRQKIDCFLTCEDTNVINDEINKLRNSRTIQNIYLLMAGDNINNDNDEAPEGCTIVEVDRPTSSATIKKIAVLATAKYSLILTKATKLNIGPSALERMLRVASDANAAMVYSDHYSLEGKELKQHPAIDYQKGSVRDDFDFGSLILVDNDLLHEYARLHEDCDMKYAGLYDLRLFLSRSGEIFHLNEYLYTEEEKDLRNSGAKQFDYVNPANRDVQIEMEQTVTRHLDDIGALIDTSDYKTPDFNEQDFDVEATVVIPVKNREKTIRDAVESALSQKTDFKYNVIVVDNHSNDNTGIILEQIVEKMNGQGRNDALIRIVPQRNDLGIGGCWNMAINDSRCGRFAVQLDSDDLYSGNDTLQRIVDAFKKEKAAMIIGSYRMCDFELNTLPPGLIDHHEWTEHNGPNNALRINGLGAPRAFFTPLLRQIQFPNTSYGEDYALGLIFSRRYRIGRIYEELYLCRRWGGNSDAALSIEKINANNLYKDRLRTLEISARQQMLKGKEDIMDDSTLLRFFNRQIETWDEARNRYKDLQKVVTKELQYEEHTLTLQFNPARITSTGAKIDRQSLKERACFLCEANRPKEQFKKFFDNRFELLVNPFPILPTHFTISSKHHEPQRIMGNFDEMMAVLTEYPNLMVFYNGPKCGASAPDHAHFQAGTTGMLPLQQSWQRLSRNLTPLLTDDDGEGIWQVSDYLCFAILLRSKDSKKMEKFFEKTYNVLPKHEGDSEPMMNVIAWKKDDDFIAVVIPREKHRPDCYYATGEKQCLVSPGALDMAGLIITPREEDYNKLSAEQAVEILREVAMNKTEADNVRKRLTCQSLSTTKHKTYEKEPEVSVGILSAQEISFMLNAPYTAKGESIVGQQAVKFSEGGILWRDNLYRELTFVPQEEEASFSLDNVTIGVDFHWQRQQTQTFNGTLRLVVEADKITAINQLPVEQYLASVISSEMKSTSAAELLKAHAVISRSWLLAQIEKRHNLKDGQNNFFSFVKKDDEIIRWYDREDHTIFDVCADDHCQRYQGITEEGRRDVINAIRATRGQVLVYGDDICDARFSKCCGGATEEFQYCWENMPKPYLLAIRDGHGTLPDLRSETAATEWIKSSPDSFCNTTDRQILAQVLNDYDQETPDFYRWKVEYTQEELRNIINEKTKDNFGDIIDLVPVERGKSGRICRLKIVGTEKTLIIGKELEIRRALSKTHLYSSAFVVEQSDLDANGIPQHFTIFGAGWGHGVGLCQIGAAMMSENGYDYDSILLHYYRGANIKRLYD
;
A
#
# COMPACT_ATOMS: atom_id res chain seq x y z
N MET A 1 -65.15 10.90 15.08
CA MET A 1 -64.98 10.36 13.71
C MET A 1 -66.08 10.85 12.76
N ARG A 2 -66.41 12.15 12.72
CA ARG A 2 -67.33 12.69 11.70
C ARG A 2 -66.53 13.53 10.71
N GLN A 3 -66.85 13.44 9.43
CA GLN A 3 -66.27 14.26 8.34
C GLN A 3 -64.73 14.30 8.41
N LYS A 4 -64.09 13.13 8.31
CA LYS A 4 -62.63 12.98 8.35
C LYS A 4 -62.02 12.48 7.05
N ILE A 5 -62.84 12.20 6.03
CA ILE A 5 -62.41 11.71 4.71
C ILE A 5 -62.84 12.68 3.62
N ASP A 6 -61.93 13.07 2.74
CA ASP A 6 -62.26 13.54 1.39
C ASP A 6 -62.13 12.38 0.40
N CYS A 7 -63.16 12.13 -0.40
CA CYS A 7 -63.17 11.03 -1.37
C CYS A 7 -62.75 11.54 -2.75
N PHE A 8 -61.80 10.85 -3.39
CA PHE A 8 -61.34 11.12 -4.73
C PHE A 8 -61.59 9.88 -5.59
N LEU A 9 -62.61 9.94 -6.44
CA LEU A 9 -63.11 8.80 -7.20
C LEU A 9 -62.72 8.94 -8.67
N THR A 10 -61.84 8.06 -9.16
CA THR A 10 -61.54 7.97 -10.60
C THR A 10 -62.78 7.53 -11.35
N CYS A 11 -63.23 8.34 -12.32
CA CYS A 11 -64.49 8.16 -13.02
C CYS A 11 -64.33 8.37 -14.53
N GLU A 12 -64.88 7.46 -15.33
CA GLU A 12 -64.99 7.59 -16.79
C GLU A 12 -66.39 8.06 -17.22
N ASP A 13 -67.42 7.66 -16.48
CA ASP A 13 -68.83 8.00 -16.71
C ASP A 13 -69.54 8.13 -15.35
N THR A 14 -70.13 9.30 -15.10
CA THR A 14 -70.82 9.63 -13.83
C THR A 14 -72.03 8.73 -13.58
N ASN A 15 -72.64 8.16 -14.63
CA ASN A 15 -73.78 7.25 -14.50
C ASN A 15 -73.41 5.90 -13.88
N VAL A 16 -72.14 5.48 -14.00
CA VAL A 16 -71.66 4.17 -13.53
C VAL A 16 -71.49 4.12 -12.01
N ILE A 17 -71.29 5.28 -11.37
CA ILE A 17 -70.97 5.41 -9.94
C ILE A 17 -72.06 6.10 -9.11
N ASN A 18 -73.24 6.37 -9.69
CA ASN A 18 -74.32 7.12 -9.03
C ASN A 18 -74.86 6.45 -7.75
N ASP A 19 -74.97 5.12 -7.74
CA ASP A 19 -75.43 4.38 -6.56
C ASP A 19 -74.40 4.45 -5.42
N GLU A 20 -73.13 4.44 -5.77
CA GLU A 20 -71.98 4.56 -4.88
C GLU A 20 -71.86 5.96 -4.29
N ILE A 21 -71.99 7.00 -5.12
CA ILE A 21 -72.03 8.41 -4.68
C ILE A 21 -73.12 8.61 -3.63
N ASN A 22 -74.32 8.06 -3.86
CA ASN A 22 -75.42 8.17 -2.90
C ASN A 22 -75.11 7.49 -1.55
N LYS A 23 -74.42 6.35 -1.55
CA LYS A 23 -73.97 5.70 -0.30
C LYS A 23 -72.90 6.53 0.42
N LEU A 24 -71.92 7.05 -0.31
CA LEU A 24 -70.83 7.87 0.21
C LEU A 24 -71.36 9.18 0.81
N ARG A 25 -72.27 9.87 0.12
CA ARG A 25 -72.88 11.12 0.57
C ARG A 25 -73.67 10.98 1.87
N ASN A 26 -74.27 9.82 2.09
CA ASN A 26 -75.00 9.51 3.33
C ASN A 26 -74.08 9.05 4.48
N SER A 27 -72.78 8.87 4.23
CA SER A 27 -71.82 8.49 5.25
C SER A 27 -71.51 9.65 6.19
N ARG A 28 -71.41 9.37 7.50
CA ARG A 28 -71.03 10.37 8.52
C ARG A 28 -69.53 10.66 8.54
N THR A 29 -68.73 9.83 7.87
CA THR A 29 -67.26 9.94 7.86
C THR A 29 -66.75 10.82 6.72
N ILE A 30 -67.55 11.06 5.69
CA ILE A 30 -67.15 11.78 4.47
C ILE A 30 -67.45 13.28 4.60
N GLN A 31 -66.49 14.10 4.18
CA GLN A 31 -66.57 15.56 4.15
C GLN A 31 -66.89 16.05 2.73
N ASN A 32 -66.04 15.73 1.75
CA ASN A 32 -66.24 16.08 0.35
C ASN A 32 -66.11 14.86 -0.57
N ILE A 33 -66.72 14.92 -1.76
CA ILE A 33 -66.60 13.92 -2.82
C ILE A 33 -66.14 14.62 -4.10
N TYR A 34 -64.99 14.20 -4.62
CA TYR A 34 -64.38 14.69 -5.85
C TYR A 34 -64.36 13.57 -6.89
N LEU A 35 -64.80 13.88 -8.11
CA LEU A 35 -64.78 12.95 -9.25
C LEU A 35 -63.61 13.33 -10.15
N LEU A 36 -62.60 12.47 -10.23
CA LEU A 36 -61.42 12.66 -11.07
C LEU A 36 -61.75 12.16 -12.49
N MET A 37 -61.87 13.08 -13.45
CA MET A 37 -62.22 12.77 -14.84
C MET A 37 -61.17 13.31 -15.81
N ALA A 38 -60.80 12.49 -16.80
CA ALA A 38 -59.95 12.93 -17.90
C ALA A 38 -60.67 14.00 -18.75
N GLY A 39 -59.97 15.04 -19.20
CA GLY A 39 -60.58 16.15 -19.96
C GLY A 39 -61.37 15.72 -21.20
N ASP A 40 -60.92 14.67 -21.91
CA ASP A 40 -61.60 14.11 -23.08
C ASP A 40 -62.94 13.41 -22.73
N ASN A 41 -63.16 13.07 -21.46
CA ASN A 41 -64.37 12.44 -20.95
C ASN A 41 -65.36 13.46 -20.36
N ILE A 42 -65.06 14.76 -20.40
CA ILE A 42 -65.94 15.83 -19.90
C ILE A 42 -66.68 16.43 -21.10
N ASN A 43 -67.95 16.09 -21.28
CA ASN A 43 -68.80 16.73 -22.28
C ASN A 43 -69.42 18.01 -21.70
N ASN A 44 -68.89 19.17 -22.12
CA ASN A 44 -69.27 20.51 -21.64
C ASN A 44 -70.78 20.85 -21.74
N ASP A 45 -71.58 20.08 -22.48
CA ASP A 45 -73.02 20.30 -22.65
C ASP A 45 -73.94 19.33 -21.84
N ASN A 46 -73.41 18.30 -21.17
CA ASN A 46 -74.24 17.28 -20.48
C ASN A 46 -73.73 16.76 -19.11
N ASP A 47 -72.51 17.08 -18.67
CA ASP A 47 -71.96 16.58 -17.40
C ASP A 47 -72.10 17.60 -16.25
N GLU A 48 -73.32 17.80 -15.73
CA GLU A 48 -73.50 18.44 -14.42
C GLU A 48 -73.00 17.49 -13.32
N ALA A 49 -72.15 18.00 -12.41
CA ALA A 49 -71.65 17.21 -11.29
C ALA A 49 -72.84 16.66 -10.46
N PRO A 50 -72.86 15.34 -10.12
CA PRO A 50 -73.89 14.78 -9.26
C PRO A 50 -74.04 15.56 -7.96
N GLU A 51 -75.26 15.70 -7.45
CA GLU A 51 -75.56 16.53 -6.28
C GLU A 51 -74.65 16.18 -5.08
N GLY A 52 -73.85 17.16 -4.62
CA GLY A 52 -72.90 16.99 -3.51
C GLY A 52 -71.50 16.51 -3.91
N CYS A 53 -71.20 16.46 -5.21
CA CYS A 53 -69.88 16.12 -5.76
C CYS A 53 -69.26 17.30 -6.53
N THR A 54 -67.94 17.30 -6.65
CA THR A 54 -67.17 18.25 -7.48
C THR A 54 -66.42 17.49 -8.55
N ILE A 55 -66.62 17.82 -9.83
CA ILE A 55 -65.81 17.28 -10.93
C ILE A 55 -64.44 17.97 -10.94
N VAL A 56 -63.38 17.18 -11.00
CA VAL A 56 -61.99 17.62 -11.04
C VAL A 56 -61.37 17.08 -12.31
N GLU A 57 -61.13 17.97 -13.28
CA GLU A 57 -60.42 17.63 -14.50
C GLU A 57 -58.98 17.21 -14.18
N VAL A 58 -58.57 16.05 -14.68
CA VAL A 58 -57.22 15.50 -14.52
C VAL A 58 -56.69 15.05 -15.87
N ASP A 59 -55.37 14.96 -16.01
CA ASP A 59 -54.74 14.36 -17.19
C ASP A 59 -54.80 12.83 -17.10
N ARG A 60 -54.30 12.26 -16.00
CA ARG A 60 -54.28 10.83 -15.70
C ARG A 60 -54.39 10.62 -14.20
N PRO A 61 -55.10 9.58 -13.72
CA PRO A 61 -55.21 9.29 -12.29
C PRO A 61 -53.86 9.06 -11.58
N THR A 62 -52.84 8.62 -12.33
CA THR A 62 -51.53 8.26 -11.78
C THR A 62 -50.46 9.34 -11.93
N SER A 63 -50.73 10.48 -12.57
CA SER A 63 -49.75 11.56 -12.78
C SER A 63 -49.40 12.32 -11.50
N SER A 64 -48.21 12.92 -11.41
CA SER A 64 -47.85 13.77 -10.27
C SER A 64 -48.73 15.03 -10.22
N ALA A 65 -49.16 15.55 -11.38
CA ALA A 65 -50.09 16.68 -11.46
C ALA A 65 -51.43 16.36 -10.77
N THR A 66 -51.98 15.18 -10.99
CA THR A 66 -53.21 14.72 -10.33
C THR A 66 -53.01 14.56 -8.83
N ILE A 67 -51.92 13.92 -8.39
CA ILE A 67 -51.64 13.76 -6.96
C ILE A 67 -51.49 15.13 -6.27
N LYS A 68 -50.81 16.09 -6.89
CA LYS A 68 -50.71 17.47 -6.39
C LYS A 68 -52.08 18.15 -6.33
N LYS A 69 -52.95 17.93 -7.32
CA LYS A 69 -54.32 18.48 -7.32
C LYS A 69 -55.19 17.86 -6.22
N ILE A 70 -55.08 16.56 -5.97
CA ILE A 70 -55.70 15.89 -4.83
C ILE A 70 -55.20 16.53 -3.53
N ALA A 71 -53.88 16.72 -3.38
CA ALA A 71 -53.29 17.35 -2.20
C ALA A 71 -53.80 18.78 -1.96
N VAL A 72 -54.06 19.58 -3.01
CA VAL A 72 -54.61 20.94 -2.86
C VAL A 72 -56.07 20.92 -2.39
N LEU A 73 -56.86 19.93 -2.82
CA LEU A 73 -58.29 19.82 -2.53
C LEU A 73 -58.59 19.06 -1.22
N ALA A 74 -57.63 18.29 -0.74
CA ALA A 74 -57.70 17.55 0.51
C ALA A 74 -57.72 18.52 1.71
N THR A 75 -58.84 18.59 2.42
CA THR A 75 -59.06 19.47 3.59
C THR A 75 -59.46 18.71 4.84
N ALA A 76 -59.90 17.45 4.70
CA ALA A 76 -60.12 16.54 5.80
C ALA A 76 -58.79 15.96 6.34
N LYS A 77 -58.84 15.09 7.37
CA LYS A 77 -57.61 14.46 7.91
C LYS A 77 -57.06 13.36 6.98
N TYR A 78 -57.94 12.66 6.27
CA TYR A 78 -57.56 11.58 5.37
C TYR A 78 -58.20 11.77 3.99
N SER A 79 -57.58 11.21 2.95
CA SER A 79 -58.14 11.11 1.62
C SER A 79 -58.36 9.65 1.24
N LEU A 80 -59.58 9.32 0.82
CA LEU A 80 -59.90 8.01 0.23
C LEU A 80 -59.77 8.13 -1.28
N ILE A 81 -58.83 7.39 -1.86
CA ILE A 81 -58.49 7.49 -3.29
C ILE A 81 -58.86 6.17 -3.98
N LEU A 82 -59.69 6.26 -5.01
CA LEU A 82 -59.98 5.16 -5.92
C LEU A 82 -59.01 5.22 -7.12
N THR A 83 -58.12 4.24 -7.22
CA THR A 83 -56.98 4.25 -8.17
C THR A 83 -57.35 3.77 -9.58
N LYS A 84 -58.49 3.08 -9.74
CA LYS A 84 -58.99 2.52 -11.01
C LYS A 84 -60.43 2.96 -11.26
N ALA A 85 -60.78 3.26 -12.52
CA ALA A 85 -62.16 3.50 -12.93
C ALA A 85 -62.96 2.19 -12.94
N THR A 86 -63.47 1.78 -11.77
CA THR A 86 -64.29 0.57 -11.61
C THR A 86 -65.48 0.81 -10.69
N LYS A 87 -66.50 -0.04 -10.81
CA LYS A 87 -67.65 -0.03 -9.91
C LYS A 87 -67.23 -0.56 -8.54
N LEU A 88 -67.55 0.19 -7.48
CA LEU A 88 -67.05 -0.05 -6.13
C LEU A 88 -68.20 -0.19 -5.12
N ASN A 89 -68.45 -1.37 -4.58
CA ASN A 89 -69.41 -1.53 -3.49
C ASN A 89 -68.71 -1.60 -2.13
N ILE A 90 -68.77 -0.51 -1.36
CA ILE A 90 -68.18 -0.43 -0.02
C ILE A 90 -69.06 -1.16 1.01
N GLY A 91 -68.43 -2.02 1.81
CA GLY A 91 -69.10 -2.79 2.85
C GLY A 91 -69.63 -1.94 4.01
N PRO A 92 -70.60 -2.45 4.80
CA PRO A 92 -71.12 -1.74 5.97
C PRO A 92 -70.01 -1.39 6.96
N SER A 93 -69.94 -0.12 7.39
CA SER A 93 -68.94 0.40 8.33
C SER A 93 -67.47 0.27 7.90
N ALA A 94 -67.20 -0.04 6.64
CA ALA A 94 -65.84 -0.20 6.13
C ALA A 94 -65.01 1.08 6.26
N LEU A 95 -65.61 2.25 5.99
CA LEU A 95 -64.93 3.55 6.10
C LEU A 95 -64.58 3.89 7.54
N GLU A 96 -65.49 3.65 8.49
CA GLU A 96 -65.22 3.79 9.92
C GLU A 96 -64.11 2.85 10.37
N ARG A 97 -64.06 1.63 9.83
CA ARG A 97 -63.02 0.64 10.12
C ARG A 97 -61.65 1.10 9.62
N MET A 98 -61.55 1.51 8.35
CA MET A 98 -60.30 2.03 7.76
C MET A 98 -59.81 3.27 8.51
N LEU A 99 -60.69 4.22 8.81
CA LEU A 99 -60.35 5.42 9.59
C LEU A 99 -59.82 5.10 10.98
N ARG A 100 -60.48 4.18 11.68
CA ARG A 100 -60.06 3.78 13.01
C ARG A 100 -58.67 3.15 12.97
N VAL A 101 -58.40 2.28 11.99
CA VAL A 101 -57.07 1.68 11.83
C VAL A 101 -56.02 2.71 11.46
N ALA A 102 -56.30 3.62 10.51
CA ALA A 102 -55.38 4.69 10.16
C ALA A 102 -54.97 5.51 11.38
N SER A 103 -55.94 5.83 12.25
CA SER A 103 -55.69 6.56 13.49
C SER A 103 -55.00 5.73 14.59
N ASP A 104 -55.45 4.50 14.82
CA ASP A 104 -54.95 3.65 15.93
C ASP A 104 -53.52 3.15 15.63
N ALA A 105 -53.20 2.88 14.37
CA ALA A 105 -51.87 2.47 13.91
C ALA A 105 -50.95 3.65 13.53
N ASN A 106 -51.48 4.87 13.49
CA ASN A 106 -50.77 6.04 12.96
C ASN A 106 -50.18 5.77 11.55
N ALA A 107 -51.01 5.16 10.70
CA ALA A 107 -50.60 4.70 9.38
C ALA A 107 -50.59 5.85 8.36
N ALA A 108 -49.52 5.91 7.55
CA ALA A 108 -49.41 6.84 6.43
C ALA A 108 -50.40 6.49 5.31
N MET A 109 -50.66 5.19 5.13
CA MET A 109 -51.62 4.65 4.17
C MET A 109 -52.28 3.39 4.72
N VAL A 110 -53.57 3.20 4.46
CA VAL A 110 -54.32 1.97 4.78
C VAL A 110 -54.97 1.41 3.51
N TYR A 111 -54.88 0.09 3.34
CA TYR A 111 -55.53 -0.68 2.29
C TYR A 111 -56.04 -2.01 2.87
N SER A 112 -56.88 -2.73 2.14
CA SER A 112 -57.53 -3.94 2.64
C SER A 112 -57.66 -5.05 1.60
N ASP A 113 -57.90 -6.26 2.08
CA ASP A 113 -58.48 -7.32 1.26
C ASP A 113 -59.80 -6.85 0.64
N HIS A 114 -60.16 -7.41 -0.51
CA HIS A 114 -61.38 -7.05 -1.21
C HIS A 114 -62.00 -8.25 -1.95
N TYR A 115 -63.24 -8.10 -2.38
CA TYR A 115 -63.87 -9.05 -3.29
C TYR A 115 -63.75 -8.56 -4.72
N SER A 116 -63.40 -9.47 -5.64
CA SER A 116 -63.45 -9.23 -7.07
C SER A 116 -64.72 -9.85 -7.65
N LEU A 117 -65.51 -9.06 -8.36
CA LEU A 117 -66.65 -9.54 -9.14
C LEU A 117 -66.18 -9.82 -10.57
N GLU A 118 -66.00 -11.10 -10.88
CA GLU A 118 -65.60 -11.57 -12.20
C GLU A 118 -66.85 -12.08 -12.95
N GLY A 119 -67.43 -11.21 -13.78
CA GLY A 119 -68.71 -11.49 -14.44
C GLY A 119 -69.88 -11.54 -13.46
N LYS A 120 -70.26 -12.74 -12.99
CA LYS A 120 -71.30 -12.94 -11.96
C LYS A 120 -70.79 -13.63 -10.70
N GLU A 121 -69.52 -13.99 -10.67
CA GLU A 121 -68.92 -14.75 -9.56
C GLU A 121 -68.17 -13.79 -8.64
N LEU A 122 -68.46 -13.87 -7.34
CA LEU A 122 -67.76 -13.11 -6.32
C LEU A 122 -66.59 -13.93 -5.78
N LYS A 123 -65.36 -13.45 -5.95
CA LYS A 123 -64.13 -14.12 -5.52
C LYS A 123 -63.42 -13.32 -4.44
N GLN A 124 -62.79 -14.03 -3.50
CA GLN A 124 -61.92 -13.41 -2.51
C GLN A 124 -60.62 -12.97 -3.17
N HIS A 125 -60.21 -11.74 -2.91
CA HIS A 125 -58.94 -11.17 -3.37
C HIS A 125 -58.13 -10.69 -2.15
N PRO A 126 -57.40 -11.60 -1.48
CA PRO A 126 -56.51 -11.20 -0.40
C PRO A 126 -55.33 -10.37 -0.96
N ALA A 127 -54.87 -9.36 -0.23
CA ALA A 127 -53.63 -8.64 -0.48
C ALA A 127 -52.50 -9.19 0.42
N ILE A 128 -51.29 -8.64 0.30
CA ILE A 128 -50.13 -9.01 1.14
C ILE A 128 -49.63 -7.80 1.90
N ASP A 129 -48.99 -8.04 3.05
CA ASP A 129 -48.41 -6.98 3.86
C ASP A 129 -47.33 -6.20 3.10
N TYR A 130 -47.26 -4.90 3.35
CA TYR A 130 -46.23 -4.03 2.79
C TYR A 130 -44.96 -4.13 3.62
N GLN A 131 -43.83 -4.28 2.94
CA GLN A 131 -42.52 -4.32 3.58
C GLN A 131 -41.53 -3.48 2.78
N LYS A 132 -40.34 -3.24 3.35
CA LYS A 132 -39.33 -2.37 2.73
C LYS A 132 -38.97 -2.74 1.29
N GLY A 133 -38.95 -4.04 0.98
CA GLY A 133 -38.68 -4.58 -0.35
C GLY A 133 -39.90 -4.66 -1.27
N SER A 134 -41.08 -4.30 -0.79
CA SER A 134 -42.29 -4.13 -1.60
C SER A 134 -42.17 -2.86 -2.43
N VAL A 135 -41.15 -2.76 -3.27
CA VAL A 135 -40.89 -1.56 -4.11
C VAL A 135 -41.34 -1.76 -5.55
N ARG A 136 -41.77 -2.97 -5.94
CA ARG A 136 -42.30 -3.21 -7.29
C ARG A 136 -43.49 -2.30 -7.61
N ASP A 137 -43.54 -1.80 -8.84
CA ASP A 137 -44.58 -0.91 -9.33
C ASP A 137 -45.93 -1.64 -9.53
N ASP A 138 -45.91 -2.97 -9.64
CA ASP A 138 -47.10 -3.84 -9.69
C ASP A 138 -47.56 -4.38 -8.31
N PHE A 139 -47.23 -3.70 -7.21
CA PHE A 139 -47.74 -4.09 -5.89
C PHE A 139 -49.25 -3.87 -5.82
N ASP A 140 -49.99 -4.92 -5.46
CA ASP A 140 -51.44 -4.87 -5.39
C ASP A 140 -51.92 -4.39 -4.01
N PHE A 141 -52.55 -3.21 -4.00
CA PHE A 141 -53.23 -2.62 -2.84
C PHE A 141 -54.76 -2.76 -2.95
N GLY A 142 -55.27 -3.38 -4.02
CA GLY A 142 -56.63 -3.20 -4.52
C GLY A 142 -56.87 -1.79 -5.08
N SER A 143 -58.11 -1.50 -5.49
CA SER A 143 -58.46 -0.19 -6.07
C SER A 143 -58.65 0.94 -5.05
N LEU A 144 -58.79 0.64 -3.75
CA LEU A 144 -59.15 1.63 -2.73
C LEU A 144 -58.06 1.79 -1.65
N ILE A 145 -57.52 3.01 -1.51
CA ILE A 145 -56.52 3.35 -0.49
C ILE A 145 -56.97 4.56 0.34
N LEU A 146 -56.60 4.59 1.62
CA LEU A 146 -56.82 5.73 2.52
C LEU A 146 -55.47 6.32 2.94
N VAL A 147 -55.24 7.61 2.66
CA VAL A 147 -53.94 8.30 2.85
C VAL A 147 -54.06 9.40 3.90
N ASP A 148 -53.02 9.60 4.74
CA ASP A 148 -52.93 10.74 5.66
C ASP A 148 -52.64 12.04 4.88
N ASN A 149 -53.51 13.04 5.03
CA ASN A 149 -53.40 14.29 4.29
C ASN A 149 -52.22 15.16 4.71
N ASP A 150 -51.73 15.06 5.96
CA ASP A 150 -50.55 15.81 6.39
C ASP A 150 -49.33 15.39 5.55
N LEU A 151 -49.19 14.09 5.31
CA LEU A 151 -48.13 13.52 4.48
C LEU A 151 -48.38 13.78 2.98
N LEU A 152 -49.64 13.78 2.53
CA LEU A 152 -49.98 14.11 1.14
C LEU A 152 -49.63 15.59 0.81
N HIS A 153 -49.91 16.52 1.73
CA HIS A 153 -49.50 17.92 1.58
C HIS A 153 -47.98 18.07 1.63
N GLU A 154 -47.31 17.33 2.52
CA GLU A 154 -45.85 17.32 2.58
C GLU A 154 -45.24 16.80 1.27
N TYR A 155 -45.77 15.71 0.72
CA TYR A 155 -45.38 15.18 -0.59
C TYR A 155 -45.50 16.25 -1.68
N ALA A 156 -46.66 16.90 -1.78
CA ALA A 156 -46.91 17.92 -2.80
C ALA A 156 -45.97 19.12 -2.68
N ARG A 157 -45.62 19.54 -1.44
CA ARG A 157 -44.65 20.61 -1.19
C ARG A 157 -43.23 20.21 -1.59
N LEU A 158 -42.81 18.99 -1.30
CA LEU A 158 -41.46 18.51 -1.62
C LEU A 158 -41.27 18.22 -3.12
N HIS A 159 -42.37 18.02 -3.86
CA HIS A 159 -42.37 17.65 -5.28
C HIS A 159 -43.02 18.73 -6.16
N GLU A 160 -42.89 20.00 -5.80
CA GLU A 160 -43.49 21.13 -6.53
C GLU A 160 -43.08 21.13 -8.01
N ASP A 161 -41.78 20.97 -8.27
CA ASP A 161 -41.16 20.94 -9.62
C ASP A 161 -41.23 19.57 -10.32
N CYS A 162 -41.88 18.57 -9.71
CA CYS A 162 -41.96 17.22 -10.26
C CYS A 162 -43.12 17.10 -11.28
N ASP A 163 -42.80 16.79 -12.53
CA ASP A 163 -43.76 16.61 -13.63
C ASP A 163 -43.68 15.18 -14.20
N MET A 164 -44.38 14.24 -13.56
CA MET A 164 -44.47 12.83 -13.96
C MET A 164 -45.82 12.53 -14.57
N LYS A 165 -45.83 11.90 -15.73
CA LYS A 165 -47.06 11.58 -16.47
C LYS A 165 -47.73 10.31 -15.99
N TYR A 166 -46.97 9.35 -15.47
CA TYR A 166 -47.42 8.01 -15.17
C TYR A 166 -47.09 7.56 -13.74
N ALA A 167 -45.94 7.96 -13.19
CA ALA A 167 -45.39 7.42 -11.94
C ALA A 167 -45.77 8.20 -10.67
N GLY A 168 -46.59 9.25 -10.74
CA GLY A 168 -46.93 10.10 -9.59
C GLY A 168 -47.55 9.35 -8.40
N LEU A 169 -48.49 8.43 -8.65
CA LEU A 169 -49.08 7.60 -7.58
C LEU A 169 -48.04 6.63 -6.97
N TYR A 170 -47.13 6.10 -7.80
CA TYR A 170 -46.06 5.22 -7.36
C TYR A 170 -45.02 5.98 -6.53
N ASP A 171 -44.64 7.18 -6.94
CA ASP A 171 -43.76 8.10 -6.23
C ASP A 171 -44.34 8.51 -4.86
N LEU A 172 -45.64 8.86 -4.82
CA LEU A 172 -46.36 9.12 -3.56
C LEU A 172 -46.27 7.93 -2.61
N ARG A 173 -46.58 6.72 -3.08
CA ARG A 173 -46.48 5.50 -2.27
C ARG A 173 -45.07 5.30 -1.71
N LEU A 174 -44.04 5.44 -2.55
CA LEU A 174 -42.65 5.29 -2.12
C LEU A 174 -42.27 6.35 -1.08
N PHE A 175 -42.74 7.59 -1.25
CA PHE A 175 -42.61 8.64 -0.23
C PHE A 175 -43.29 8.25 1.09
N LEU A 176 -44.57 7.84 1.05
CA LEU A 176 -45.32 7.44 2.24
C LEU A 176 -44.62 6.30 3.00
N SER A 177 -44.02 5.35 2.28
CA SER A 177 -43.27 4.23 2.89
C SER A 177 -42.02 4.65 3.68
N ARG A 178 -41.48 5.86 3.42
CA ARG A 178 -40.37 6.45 4.18
C ARG A 178 -40.86 7.29 5.36
N SER A 179 -42.07 7.85 5.24
CA SER A 179 -42.63 8.79 6.21
C SER A 179 -43.50 8.13 7.28
N GLY A 180 -43.98 6.90 7.05
CA GLY A 180 -44.76 6.15 8.04
C GLY A 180 -45.13 4.74 7.62
N GLU A 181 -45.98 4.09 8.41
CA GLU A 181 -46.41 2.71 8.16
C GLU A 181 -47.46 2.64 7.04
N ILE A 182 -47.25 1.74 6.07
CA ILE A 182 -48.27 1.34 5.10
C ILE A 182 -48.96 0.11 5.66
N PHE A 183 -50.17 0.30 6.17
CA PHE A 183 -50.87 -0.70 6.97
C PHE A 183 -51.86 -1.52 6.13
N HIS A 184 -51.69 -2.83 6.16
CA HIS A 184 -52.61 -3.78 5.53
C HIS A 184 -53.69 -4.23 6.50
N LEU A 185 -54.95 -4.11 6.09
CA LEU A 185 -56.09 -4.62 6.83
C LEU A 185 -56.61 -5.90 6.18
N ASN A 186 -56.33 -7.05 6.82
CA ASN A 186 -56.71 -8.39 6.34
C ASN A 186 -58.22 -8.68 6.54
N GLU A 187 -59.07 -7.76 6.08
CA GLU A 187 -60.52 -7.79 6.17
C GLU A 187 -61.10 -7.39 4.81
N TYR A 188 -62.06 -8.17 4.30
CA TYR A 188 -62.68 -7.92 3.00
C TYR A 188 -63.69 -6.76 3.09
N LEU A 189 -63.24 -5.53 2.84
CA LEU A 189 -64.03 -4.33 3.13
C LEU A 189 -64.84 -3.76 1.97
N TYR A 190 -64.52 -4.13 0.73
CA TYR A 190 -65.25 -3.66 -0.44
C TYR A 190 -65.27 -4.71 -1.55
N THR A 191 -66.11 -4.48 -2.55
CA THR A 191 -66.15 -5.26 -3.79
C THR A 191 -65.86 -4.35 -4.96
N GLU A 192 -64.97 -4.78 -5.85
CA GLU A 192 -64.73 -4.12 -7.15
C GLU A 192 -65.10 -5.04 -8.31
N GLU A 193 -65.42 -4.45 -9.45
CA GLU A 193 -65.63 -5.19 -10.70
C GLU A 193 -64.30 -5.37 -11.44
N GLU A 194 -63.89 -6.61 -11.71
CA GLU A 194 -62.68 -6.88 -12.49
C GLU A 194 -62.99 -6.83 -13.99
N LYS A 195 -62.39 -5.85 -14.65
CA LYS A 195 -62.54 -5.62 -16.10
C LYS A 195 -61.47 -6.35 -16.92
N ASP A 196 -60.31 -6.67 -16.33
CA ASP A 196 -59.24 -7.41 -17.02
C ASP A 196 -59.26 -8.89 -16.63
N LEU A 197 -59.89 -9.71 -17.47
CA LEU A 197 -60.03 -11.15 -17.29
C LEU A 197 -58.89 -11.96 -17.93
N ARG A 198 -57.79 -11.31 -18.36
CA ARG A 198 -56.60 -12.01 -18.88
C ARG A 198 -55.99 -12.89 -17.78
N ASN A 199 -55.49 -14.08 -18.15
CA ASN A 199 -54.79 -14.96 -17.20
C ASN A 199 -53.58 -14.25 -16.57
N SER A 200 -53.28 -14.56 -15.30
CA SER A 200 -52.19 -13.94 -14.54
C SER A 200 -50.83 -14.00 -15.23
N GLY A 201 -50.53 -15.12 -15.92
CA GLY A 201 -49.30 -15.26 -16.71
C GLY A 201 -49.18 -14.30 -17.90
N ALA A 202 -50.30 -13.77 -18.43
CA ALA A 202 -50.27 -12.75 -19.48
C ALA A 202 -50.02 -11.35 -18.90
N LYS A 203 -50.61 -11.04 -17.74
CA LYS A 203 -50.42 -9.77 -17.02
C LYS A 203 -48.98 -9.60 -16.50
N GLN A 204 -48.32 -10.71 -16.14
CA GLN A 204 -46.96 -10.71 -15.61
C GLN A 204 -45.92 -10.06 -16.54
N PHE A 205 -46.16 -10.01 -17.87
CA PHE A 205 -45.20 -9.48 -18.84
C PHE A 205 -45.53 -8.06 -19.33
N ASP A 206 -46.51 -7.38 -18.72
CA ASP A 206 -46.91 -6.04 -19.15
C ASP A 206 -45.76 -5.01 -19.03
N TYR A 207 -44.76 -5.27 -18.17
CA TYR A 207 -43.55 -4.44 -18.00
C TYR A 207 -42.50 -4.57 -19.11
N VAL A 208 -42.50 -5.68 -19.86
CA VAL A 208 -41.61 -5.87 -21.03
C VAL A 208 -42.32 -5.55 -22.35
N ASN A 209 -43.59 -5.13 -22.30
CA ASN A 209 -44.34 -4.74 -23.50
C ASN A 209 -43.78 -3.43 -24.08
N PRO A 210 -43.29 -3.40 -25.34
CA PRO A 210 -42.75 -2.19 -25.96
C PRO A 210 -43.74 -1.02 -26.00
N ALA A 211 -45.05 -1.29 -26.04
CA ALA A 211 -46.09 -0.25 -26.02
C ALA A 211 -46.13 0.56 -24.71
N ASN A 212 -45.51 0.05 -23.64
CA ASN A 212 -45.48 0.67 -22.31
C ASN A 212 -44.11 1.30 -21.98
N ARG A 213 -43.19 1.44 -22.94
CA ARG A 213 -41.79 1.81 -22.66
C ARG A 213 -41.63 3.14 -21.91
N ASP A 214 -42.39 4.17 -22.27
CA ASP A 214 -42.33 5.48 -21.59
C ASP A 214 -42.74 5.37 -20.12
N VAL A 215 -43.76 4.56 -19.82
CA VAL A 215 -44.19 4.26 -18.45
C VAL A 215 -43.05 3.56 -17.69
N GLN A 216 -42.41 2.58 -18.31
CA GLN A 216 -41.32 1.81 -17.69
C GLN A 216 -40.11 2.66 -17.32
N ILE A 217 -39.73 3.60 -18.19
CA ILE A 217 -38.62 4.53 -17.94
C ILE A 217 -38.92 5.41 -16.74
N GLU A 218 -40.12 5.97 -16.65
CA GLU A 218 -40.50 6.86 -15.55
C GLU A 218 -40.64 6.10 -14.21
N MET A 219 -41.17 4.86 -14.22
CA MET A 219 -41.21 4.00 -13.04
C MET A 219 -39.79 3.61 -12.56
N GLU A 220 -38.88 3.31 -13.49
CA GLU A 220 -37.48 3.03 -13.18
C GLU A 220 -36.78 4.24 -12.54
N GLN A 221 -36.93 5.44 -13.10
CA GLN A 221 -36.38 6.67 -12.52
C GLN A 221 -36.93 6.92 -11.10
N THR A 222 -38.19 6.58 -10.88
CA THR A 222 -38.87 6.77 -9.58
C THR A 222 -38.34 5.82 -8.52
N VAL A 223 -38.19 4.53 -8.81
CA VAL A 223 -37.59 3.58 -7.86
C VAL A 223 -36.13 3.91 -7.59
N THR A 224 -35.37 4.36 -8.61
CA THR A 224 -33.95 4.72 -8.46
C THR A 224 -33.78 5.90 -7.50
N ARG A 225 -34.59 6.97 -7.64
CA ARG A 225 -34.60 8.07 -6.67
C ARG A 225 -34.96 7.60 -5.26
N HIS A 226 -35.95 6.71 -5.14
CA HIS A 226 -36.30 6.16 -3.84
C HIS A 226 -35.16 5.35 -3.20
N LEU A 227 -34.44 4.54 -3.98
CA LEU A 227 -33.28 3.79 -3.49
C LEU A 227 -32.16 4.72 -3.02
N ASP A 228 -31.95 5.84 -3.70
CA ASP A 228 -31.01 6.89 -3.27
C ASP A 228 -31.44 7.51 -1.94
N ASP A 229 -32.70 7.93 -1.82
CA ASP A 229 -33.26 8.54 -0.60
C ASP A 229 -33.13 7.62 0.63
N ILE A 230 -33.18 6.29 0.45
CA ILE A 230 -33.02 5.32 1.54
C ILE A 230 -31.59 4.80 1.69
N GLY A 231 -30.62 5.30 0.93
CA GLY A 231 -29.22 4.87 0.97
C GLY A 231 -29.03 3.41 0.56
N ALA A 232 -29.70 2.97 -0.50
CA ALA A 232 -29.64 1.62 -1.07
C ALA A 232 -29.35 1.60 -2.59
N LEU A 233 -28.94 2.75 -3.15
CA LEU A 233 -28.54 2.87 -4.55
C LEU A 233 -27.20 2.16 -4.79
N ILE A 234 -27.11 1.36 -5.85
CA ILE A 234 -25.83 0.78 -6.31
C ILE A 234 -25.22 1.69 -7.36
N ASP A 235 -23.97 2.09 -7.11
CA ASP A 235 -23.08 2.68 -8.10
C ASP A 235 -22.54 1.58 -9.03
N THR A 236 -22.77 1.73 -10.33
CA THR A 236 -22.39 0.77 -11.37
C THR A 236 -21.06 1.11 -12.04
N SER A 237 -20.38 2.17 -11.59
CA SER A 237 -19.10 2.61 -12.16
C SER A 237 -17.91 1.71 -11.80
N ASP A 238 -17.98 0.98 -10.69
CA ASP A 238 -16.90 0.10 -10.22
C ASP A 238 -17.44 -1.29 -9.84
N TYR A 239 -17.36 -2.22 -10.80
CA TYR A 239 -17.67 -3.63 -10.56
C TYR A 239 -16.41 -4.43 -10.27
N LYS A 240 -16.53 -5.37 -9.33
CA LYS A 240 -15.53 -6.42 -9.17
C LYS A 240 -15.49 -7.30 -10.43
N THR A 241 -14.28 -7.61 -10.86
CA THR A 241 -14.05 -8.53 -11.98
C THR A 241 -13.82 -9.94 -11.42
N PRO A 242 -14.58 -10.96 -11.85
CA PRO A 242 -14.35 -12.34 -11.46
C PRO A 242 -13.02 -12.88 -12.03
N ASP A 243 -12.27 -13.62 -11.22
CA ASP A 243 -11.07 -14.33 -11.66
C ASP A 243 -11.44 -15.71 -12.22
N PHE A 244 -11.60 -15.80 -13.54
CA PHE A 244 -11.93 -17.06 -14.18
C PHE A 244 -10.82 -18.11 -14.11
N ASN A 245 -9.61 -17.75 -13.68
CA ASN A 245 -8.50 -18.69 -13.47
C ASN A 245 -8.38 -19.11 -12.00
N GLU A 246 -9.36 -18.81 -11.13
CA GLU A 246 -9.21 -19.08 -9.70
C GLU A 246 -9.14 -20.56 -9.33
N GLN A 247 -9.69 -21.44 -10.18
CA GLN A 247 -9.72 -22.89 -9.99
C GLN A 247 -9.63 -23.62 -11.34
N ASP A 248 -9.06 -24.82 -11.33
CA ASP A 248 -9.05 -25.73 -12.48
C ASP A 248 -10.37 -26.50 -12.58
N PHE A 249 -10.77 -26.82 -13.81
CA PHE A 249 -12.00 -27.57 -14.11
C PHE A 249 -11.77 -28.54 -15.28
N ASP A 250 -12.35 -29.75 -15.20
CA ASP A 250 -12.26 -30.75 -16.27
C ASP A 250 -13.03 -30.35 -17.54
N VAL A 251 -14.07 -29.55 -17.37
CA VAL A 251 -14.90 -28.99 -18.43
C VAL A 251 -15.14 -27.50 -18.22
N GLU A 252 -15.24 -26.74 -19.31
CA GLU A 252 -15.43 -25.29 -19.23
C GLU A 252 -16.87 -24.93 -18.81
N ALA A 253 -17.86 -25.73 -19.23
CA ALA A 253 -19.25 -25.48 -18.89
C ALA A 253 -20.01 -26.75 -18.51
N THR A 254 -21.03 -26.58 -17.68
CA THR A 254 -22.01 -27.61 -17.33
C THR A 254 -23.40 -27.07 -17.51
N VAL A 255 -24.23 -27.77 -18.28
CA VAL A 255 -25.67 -27.52 -18.31
C VAL A 255 -26.31 -28.21 -17.12
N VAL A 256 -26.99 -27.46 -16.26
CA VAL A 256 -27.64 -27.98 -15.05
C VAL A 256 -29.15 -28.03 -15.25
N ILE A 257 -29.72 -29.22 -15.04
CA ILE A 257 -31.15 -29.49 -15.22
C ILE A 257 -31.71 -30.13 -13.94
N PRO A 258 -32.31 -29.33 -13.04
CA PRO A 258 -33.14 -29.86 -11.97
C PRO A 258 -34.40 -30.49 -12.56
N VAL A 259 -34.78 -31.69 -12.12
CA VAL A 259 -35.98 -32.36 -12.63
C VAL A 259 -36.75 -33.10 -11.55
N LYS A 260 -38.08 -33.04 -11.65
CA LYS A 260 -39.01 -33.90 -10.92
C LYS A 260 -40.25 -34.15 -11.78
N ASN A 261 -40.48 -35.39 -12.14
CA ASN A 261 -41.66 -35.84 -12.89
C ASN A 261 -41.89 -35.08 -14.21
N ARG A 262 -41.02 -35.30 -15.19
CA ARG A 262 -41.00 -34.64 -16.50
C ARG A 262 -40.82 -35.63 -17.65
N GLU A 263 -41.45 -36.80 -17.58
CA GLU A 263 -41.30 -37.86 -18.59
C GLU A 263 -41.59 -37.40 -20.03
N LYS A 264 -42.46 -36.40 -20.21
CA LYS A 264 -42.86 -35.89 -21.53
C LYS A 264 -41.83 -34.97 -22.19
N THR A 265 -40.94 -34.34 -21.41
CA THR A 265 -40.14 -33.20 -21.88
C THR A 265 -38.66 -33.32 -21.61
N ILE A 266 -38.28 -34.14 -20.61
CA ILE A 266 -36.89 -34.28 -20.18
C ILE A 266 -35.97 -34.78 -21.30
N ARG A 267 -36.48 -35.64 -22.19
CA ARG A 267 -35.71 -36.14 -23.34
C ARG A 267 -35.27 -34.99 -24.23
N ASP A 268 -36.21 -34.15 -24.65
CA ASP A 268 -35.92 -33.04 -25.56
C ASP A 268 -34.97 -32.03 -24.91
N ALA A 269 -35.18 -31.71 -23.62
CA ALA A 269 -34.31 -30.80 -22.87
C ALA A 269 -32.86 -31.31 -22.87
N VAL A 270 -32.66 -32.56 -22.44
CA VAL A 270 -31.32 -33.18 -22.38
C VAL A 270 -30.70 -33.32 -23.76
N GLU A 271 -31.46 -33.72 -24.78
CA GLU A 271 -30.95 -33.84 -26.16
C GLU A 271 -30.55 -32.46 -26.74
N SER A 272 -31.31 -31.40 -26.43
CA SER A 272 -30.94 -30.03 -26.84
C SER A 272 -29.61 -29.58 -26.22
N ALA A 273 -29.36 -29.92 -24.96
CA ALA A 273 -28.09 -29.65 -24.27
C ALA A 273 -26.93 -30.51 -24.81
N LEU A 274 -27.15 -31.80 -25.07
CA LEU A 274 -26.12 -32.71 -25.59
C LEU A 274 -25.74 -32.46 -27.06
N SER A 275 -26.54 -31.66 -27.77
CA SER A 275 -26.34 -31.29 -29.17
C SER A 275 -25.51 -30.02 -29.40
N GLN A 276 -25.12 -29.32 -28.32
CA GLN A 276 -24.36 -28.08 -28.42
C GLN A 276 -22.97 -28.30 -29.06
N LYS A 277 -22.56 -27.34 -29.87
CA LYS A 277 -21.28 -27.29 -30.59
C LYS A 277 -20.43 -26.20 -29.97
N THR A 278 -19.34 -26.60 -29.34
CA THR A 278 -18.43 -25.72 -28.62
C THR A 278 -16.98 -25.98 -29.00
N ASP A 279 -16.11 -24.98 -28.87
CA ASP A 279 -14.66 -25.14 -28.97
C ASP A 279 -14.00 -25.61 -27.66
N PHE A 280 -14.77 -25.65 -26.58
CA PHE A 280 -14.40 -26.17 -25.27
C PHE A 280 -15.16 -27.47 -24.92
N LYS A 281 -14.65 -28.22 -23.93
CA LYS A 281 -15.34 -29.39 -23.37
C LYS A 281 -16.47 -28.97 -22.42
N TYR A 282 -17.59 -29.66 -22.46
CA TYR A 282 -18.73 -29.44 -21.57
C TYR A 282 -19.43 -30.77 -21.23
N ASN A 283 -20.26 -30.76 -20.18
CA ASN A 283 -21.14 -31.88 -19.83
C ASN A 283 -22.55 -31.39 -19.41
N VAL A 284 -23.45 -32.33 -19.14
CA VAL A 284 -24.81 -32.07 -18.64
C VAL A 284 -24.99 -32.79 -17.31
N ILE A 285 -25.39 -32.06 -16.25
CA ILE A 285 -25.77 -32.62 -14.96
C ILE A 285 -27.27 -32.49 -14.77
N VAL A 286 -27.95 -33.64 -14.66
CA VAL A 286 -29.37 -33.72 -14.32
C VAL A 286 -29.50 -34.15 -12.87
N VAL A 287 -30.15 -33.32 -12.05
CA VAL A 287 -30.47 -33.65 -10.65
C VAL A 287 -31.91 -34.12 -10.59
N ASP A 288 -32.07 -35.44 -10.55
CA ASP A 288 -33.37 -36.11 -10.48
C ASP A 288 -33.83 -36.18 -9.02
N ASN A 289 -34.72 -35.26 -8.65
CA ASN A 289 -35.22 -35.08 -7.30
C ASN A 289 -36.36 -36.07 -6.98
N HIS A 290 -36.01 -37.36 -7.07
CA HIS A 290 -36.87 -38.52 -6.79
C HIS A 290 -38.12 -38.57 -7.68
N SER A 291 -37.93 -38.52 -9.00
CA SER A 291 -39.03 -38.70 -9.94
C SER A 291 -39.67 -40.09 -9.77
N ASN A 292 -41.00 -40.12 -9.79
CA ASN A 292 -41.80 -41.33 -9.65
C ASN A 292 -42.56 -41.71 -10.94
N ASP A 293 -42.37 -40.94 -12.02
CA ASP A 293 -42.76 -41.28 -13.39
C ASP A 293 -41.57 -41.89 -14.18
N ASN A 294 -41.70 -42.01 -15.51
CA ASN A 294 -40.64 -42.60 -16.34
C ASN A 294 -39.40 -41.69 -16.54
N THR A 295 -39.32 -40.51 -15.90
CA THR A 295 -38.18 -39.59 -16.05
C THR A 295 -36.85 -40.28 -15.78
N GLY A 296 -36.74 -41.02 -14.67
CA GLY A 296 -35.50 -41.71 -14.29
C GLY A 296 -35.05 -42.74 -15.33
N ILE A 297 -36.00 -43.52 -15.85
CA ILE A 297 -35.76 -44.53 -16.90
C ILE A 297 -35.29 -43.87 -18.19
N ILE A 298 -35.91 -42.75 -18.59
CA ILE A 298 -35.51 -42.00 -19.79
C ILE A 298 -34.06 -41.50 -19.66
N LEU A 299 -33.69 -40.97 -18.49
CA LEU A 299 -32.33 -40.50 -18.23
C LEU A 299 -31.31 -41.64 -18.30
N GLU A 300 -31.62 -42.80 -17.69
CA GLU A 300 -30.77 -44.01 -17.77
C GLU A 300 -30.51 -44.44 -19.21
N GLN A 301 -31.56 -44.50 -20.05
CA GLN A 301 -31.44 -44.84 -21.46
C GLN A 301 -30.53 -43.86 -22.23
N ILE A 302 -30.59 -42.56 -21.92
CA ILE A 302 -29.74 -41.56 -22.57
C ILE A 302 -28.28 -41.73 -22.11
N VAL A 303 -28.05 -41.97 -20.82
CA VAL A 303 -26.69 -42.26 -20.28
C VAL A 303 -26.09 -43.49 -20.97
N GLU A 304 -26.83 -44.59 -21.04
CA GLU A 304 -26.38 -45.83 -21.71
C GLU A 304 -26.06 -45.58 -23.19
N LYS A 305 -26.91 -44.82 -23.89
CA LYS A 305 -26.70 -44.42 -25.28
C LYS A 305 -25.41 -43.60 -25.45
N MET A 306 -25.15 -42.62 -24.58
CA MET A 306 -23.95 -41.79 -24.64
C MET A 306 -22.67 -42.59 -24.34
N ASN A 307 -22.72 -43.47 -23.33
CA ASN A 307 -21.61 -44.37 -23.00
C ASN A 307 -21.30 -45.33 -24.16
N GLY A 308 -22.34 -45.88 -24.81
CA GLY A 308 -22.19 -46.73 -26.00
C GLY A 308 -21.58 -46.01 -27.22
N GLN A 309 -21.65 -44.67 -27.26
CA GLN A 309 -21.00 -43.83 -28.28
C GLN A 309 -19.57 -43.39 -27.88
N GLY A 310 -19.03 -43.88 -26.76
CA GLY A 310 -17.73 -43.47 -26.23
C GLY A 310 -17.73 -42.08 -25.57
N ARG A 311 -18.90 -41.47 -25.38
CA ARG A 311 -19.07 -40.17 -24.71
C ARG A 311 -19.39 -40.40 -23.22
N ASN A 312 -18.48 -41.08 -22.53
CA ASN A 312 -18.59 -41.30 -21.09
C ASN A 312 -18.61 -39.94 -20.37
N ASP A 313 -19.46 -39.81 -19.35
CA ASP A 313 -19.66 -38.58 -18.54
C ASP A 313 -20.25 -37.37 -19.28
N ALA A 314 -20.74 -37.52 -20.53
CA ALA A 314 -21.44 -36.45 -21.23
C ALA A 314 -22.78 -36.07 -20.56
N LEU A 315 -23.47 -37.06 -19.98
CA LEU A 315 -24.66 -36.89 -19.16
C LEU A 315 -24.45 -37.55 -17.81
N ILE A 316 -24.62 -36.77 -16.74
CA ILE A 316 -24.48 -37.20 -15.36
C ILE A 316 -25.84 -37.09 -14.68
N ARG A 317 -26.36 -38.21 -14.18
CA ARG A 317 -27.57 -38.22 -13.35
C ARG A 317 -27.19 -38.28 -11.88
N ILE A 318 -27.66 -37.31 -11.10
CA ILE A 318 -27.53 -37.27 -9.65
C ILE A 318 -28.92 -37.50 -9.05
N VAL A 319 -29.07 -38.53 -8.21
CA VAL A 319 -30.24 -38.71 -7.36
C VAL A 319 -29.84 -38.30 -5.93
N PRO A 320 -30.41 -37.22 -5.38
CA PRO A 320 -30.12 -36.79 -4.02
C PRO A 320 -30.39 -37.89 -2.98
N GLN A 321 -29.54 -38.00 -1.95
CA GLN A 321 -29.84 -38.88 -0.80
C GLN A 321 -30.96 -38.32 0.11
N ARG A 322 -31.24 -37.02 -0.01
CA ARG A 322 -32.25 -36.29 0.76
C ARG A 322 -33.48 -35.98 -0.08
N ASN A 323 -34.63 -35.79 0.56
CA ASN A 323 -35.94 -35.67 -0.11
C ASN A 323 -36.61 -34.30 0.07
N ASP A 324 -35.90 -33.34 0.66
CA ASP A 324 -36.38 -32.02 1.08
C ASP A 324 -35.77 -30.87 0.24
N LEU A 325 -35.38 -31.16 -1.00
CA LEU A 325 -34.80 -30.19 -1.91
C LEU A 325 -35.88 -29.52 -2.78
N GLY A 326 -35.86 -28.20 -2.81
CA GLY A 326 -36.44 -27.41 -3.89
C GLY A 326 -35.50 -27.32 -5.09
N ILE A 327 -35.88 -26.54 -6.10
CA ILE A 327 -35.07 -26.30 -7.31
C ILE A 327 -33.68 -25.75 -6.95
N GLY A 328 -33.60 -24.75 -6.07
CA GLY A 328 -32.32 -24.19 -5.63
C GLY A 328 -31.44 -25.21 -4.88
N GLY A 329 -32.05 -26.10 -4.11
CA GLY A 329 -31.33 -27.21 -3.48
C GLY A 329 -30.76 -28.21 -4.48
N CYS A 330 -31.47 -28.47 -5.57
CA CYS A 330 -30.98 -29.31 -6.67
C CYS A 330 -29.82 -28.64 -7.40
N TRP A 331 -29.92 -27.33 -7.67
CA TRP A 331 -28.80 -26.54 -8.19
C TRP A 331 -27.55 -26.64 -7.32
N ASN A 332 -27.71 -26.48 -6.00
CA ASN A 332 -26.61 -26.62 -5.04
C ASN A 332 -25.94 -27.99 -5.11
N MET A 333 -26.71 -29.07 -5.34
CA MET A 333 -26.12 -30.38 -5.55
C MET A 333 -25.29 -30.47 -6.84
N ALA A 334 -25.81 -29.92 -7.94
CA ALA A 334 -25.10 -29.93 -9.21
C ALA A 334 -23.79 -29.13 -9.14
N ILE A 335 -23.82 -27.89 -8.64
CA ILE A 335 -22.64 -27.02 -8.63
C ILE A 335 -21.54 -27.52 -7.69
N ASN A 336 -21.90 -28.20 -6.60
CA ASN A 336 -20.93 -28.70 -5.63
C ASN A 336 -20.30 -30.03 -6.07
N ASP A 337 -20.87 -30.74 -7.05
CA ASP A 337 -20.28 -31.91 -7.69
C ASP A 337 -18.95 -31.54 -8.35
N SER A 338 -17.94 -32.42 -8.24
CA SER A 338 -16.59 -32.17 -8.77
C SER A 338 -16.57 -32.10 -10.30
N ARG A 339 -17.57 -32.68 -10.98
CA ARG A 339 -17.70 -32.69 -12.44
C ARG A 339 -18.38 -31.44 -12.99
N CYS A 340 -18.88 -30.54 -12.14
CA CYS A 340 -19.43 -29.27 -12.59
C CYS A 340 -18.31 -28.35 -13.06
N GLY A 341 -18.44 -27.83 -14.28
CA GLY A 341 -17.48 -26.98 -14.97
C GLY A 341 -17.40 -25.56 -14.44
N ARG A 342 -16.51 -24.78 -15.06
CA ARG A 342 -16.21 -23.39 -14.70
C ARG A 342 -17.45 -22.49 -14.73
N PHE A 343 -18.33 -22.72 -15.71
CA PHE A 343 -19.60 -22.03 -15.86
C PHE A 343 -20.76 -23.01 -15.73
N ALA A 344 -21.69 -22.74 -14.82
CA ALA A 344 -22.93 -23.50 -14.67
C ALA A 344 -24.06 -22.78 -15.41
N VAL A 345 -24.73 -23.47 -16.34
CA VAL A 345 -25.70 -22.88 -17.27
C VAL A 345 -27.07 -23.53 -17.08
N GLN A 346 -28.11 -22.71 -16.93
CA GLN A 346 -29.47 -23.19 -16.73
C GLN A 346 -30.03 -23.84 -17.99
N LEU A 347 -30.72 -24.96 -17.79
CA LEU A 347 -31.79 -25.43 -18.66
C LEU A 347 -32.88 -26.09 -17.81
N ASP A 348 -34.09 -25.58 -17.89
CA ASP A 348 -35.23 -26.16 -17.19
C ASP A 348 -35.66 -27.45 -17.91
N SER A 349 -36.09 -28.44 -17.14
CA SER A 349 -36.43 -29.80 -17.60
C SER A 349 -37.59 -29.87 -18.62
N ASP A 350 -38.27 -28.75 -18.80
CA ASP A 350 -39.39 -28.52 -19.68
C ASP A 350 -39.07 -27.62 -20.88
N ASP A 351 -37.89 -27.05 -20.95
CA ASP A 351 -37.50 -26.06 -21.97
C ASP A 351 -36.41 -26.58 -22.92
N LEU A 352 -36.00 -25.76 -23.89
CA LEU A 352 -34.99 -26.11 -24.88
C LEU A 352 -34.04 -24.93 -25.14
N TYR A 353 -32.80 -25.23 -25.53
CA TYR A 353 -31.98 -24.23 -26.22
C TYR A 353 -32.46 -24.01 -27.64
N SER A 354 -32.45 -22.75 -28.07
CA SER A 354 -32.94 -22.31 -29.39
C SER A 354 -32.07 -22.77 -30.56
N GLY A 355 -30.76 -22.98 -30.31
CA GLY A 355 -29.77 -23.36 -31.31
C GLY A 355 -28.73 -24.32 -30.74
N ASN A 356 -27.84 -24.80 -31.61
CA ASN A 356 -26.71 -25.67 -31.21
C ASN A 356 -25.44 -24.88 -30.82
N ASP A 357 -25.47 -23.56 -30.86
CA ASP A 357 -24.38 -22.65 -30.50
C ASP A 357 -24.69 -21.84 -29.23
N THR A 358 -25.85 -22.05 -28.60
CA THR A 358 -26.30 -21.35 -27.40
C THR A 358 -25.25 -21.38 -26.28
N LEU A 359 -24.69 -22.56 -26.00
CA LEU A 359 -23.68 -22.71 -24.94
C LEU A 359 -22.36 -21.99 -25.28
N GLN A 360 -21.93 -22.01 -26.55
CA GLN A 360 -20.76 -21.26 -27.02
C GLN A 360 -20.96 -19.76 -26.78
N ARG A 361 -22.10 -19.21 -27.22
CA ARG A 361 -22.44 -17.79 -27.09
C ARG A 361 -22.45 -17.33 -25.62
N ILE A 362 -22.96 -18.16 -24.71
CA ILE A 362 -22.98 -17.86 -23.26
C ILE A 362 -21.55 -17.78 -22.69
N VAL A 363 -20.69 -18.76 -22.99
CA VAL A 363 -19.30 -18.76 -22.49
C VAL A 363 -18.46 -17.65 -23.11
N ASP A 364 -18.68 -17.33 -24.39
CA ASP A 364 -18.05 -16.18 -25.05
C ASP A 364 -18.46 -14.86 -24.38
N ALA A 365 -19.73 -14.71 -23.99
CA ALA A 365 -20.20 -13.54 -23.26
C ALA A 365 -19.55 -13.40 -21.88
N PHE A 366 -19.37 -14.48 -21.12
CA PHE A 366 -18.59 -14.45 -19.88
C PHE A 366 -17.20 -13.85 -20.09
N LYS A 367 -16.46 -14.36 -21.09
CA LYS A 367 -15.09 -13.94 -21.39
C LYS A 367 -15.02 -12.49 -21.88
N LYS A 368 -15.94 -12.11 -22.76
CA LYS A 368 -15.99 -10.77 -23.37
C LYS A 368 -16.41 -9.70 -22.39
N GLU A 369 -17.47 -9.95 -21.62
CA GLU A 369 -18.06 -8.97 -20.71
C GLU A 369 -17.41 -9.01 -19.32
N LYS A 370 -16.62 -10.04 -19.01
CA LYS A 370 -16.02 -10.25 -17.68
C LYS A 370 -17.06 -10.22 -16.56
N ALA A 371 -18.19 -10.89 -16.80
CA ALA A 371 -19.34 -10.90 -15.90
C ALA A 371 -19.32 -12.10 -14.95
N ALA A 372 -19.91 -11.99 -13.75
CA ALA A 372 -20.03 -13.13 -12.84
C ALA A 372 -21.29 -13.99 -13.14
N MET A 373 -22.25 -13.41 -13.85
CA MET A 373 -23.50 -14.02 -14.26
C MET A 373 -23.84 -13.53 -15.67
N ILE A 374 -24.36 -14.40 -16.52
CA ILE A 374 -24.90 -14.05 -17.85
C ILE A 374 -26.39 -14.34 -17.85
N ILE A 375 -27.16 -13.43 -18.42
CA ILE A 375 -28.58 -13.63 -18.63
C ILE A 375 -28.91 -13.44 -20.11
N GLY A 376 -29.57 -14.44 -20.69
CA GLY A 376 -30.02 -14.40 -22.06
C GLY A 376 -31.47 -13.96 -22.23
N SER A 377 -31.92 -14.14 -23.47
CA SER A 377 -33.27 -13.85 -23.93
C SER A 377 -33.97 -15.13 -24.36
N TYR A 378 -35.27 -15.18 -24.16
CA TYR A 378 -36.08 -16.37 -24.42
C TYR A 378 -37.34 -16.04 -25.20
N ARG A 379 -37.78 -16.98 -26.04
CA ARG A 379 -39.06 -16.90 -26.75
C ARG A 379 -40.07 -17.84 -26.12
N MET A 380 -41.28 -17.33 -25.90
CA MET A 380 -42.39 -18.16 -25.44
C MET A 380 -42.92 -19.01 -26.59
N CYS A 381 -43.10 -20.31 -26.36
CA CYS A 381 -43.63 -21.22 -27.37
C CYS A 381 -44.56 -22.30 -26.79
N ASP A 382 -45.38 -22.91 -27.63
CA ASP A 382 -46.18 -24.09 -27.27
C ASP A 382 -45.35 -25.38 -27.38
N PHE A 383 -45.99 -26.54 -27.19
CA PHE A 383 -45.32 -27.84 -27.23
C PHE A 383 -44.77 -28.17 -28.63
N GLU A 384 -45.40 -27.64 -29.67
CA GLU A 384 -45.01 -27.74 -31.08
C GLU A 384 -44.01 -26.65 -31.52
N LEU A 385 -43.52 -25.82 -30.59
CA LEU A 385 -42.57 -24.72 -30.80
C LEU A 385 -43.12 -23.52 -31.60
N ASN A 386 -44.43 -23.40 -31.73
CA ASN A 386 -45.06 -22.19 -32.28
C ASN A 386 -44.94 -21.05 -31.27
N THR A 387 -44.75 -19.82 -31.75
CA THR A 387 -44.54 -18.65 -30.88
C THR A 387 -45.84 -18.23 -30.19
N LEU A 388 -45.78 -18.00 -28.88
CA LEU A 388 -46.87 -17.44 -28.09
C LEU A 388 -46.61 -15.95 -27.82
N PRO A 389 -47.66 -15.10 -27.73
CA PRO A 389 -47.50 -13.72 -27.28
C PRO A 389 -46.85 -13.64 -25.88
N PRO A 390 -45.99 -12.64 -25.59
CA PRO A 390 -45.61 -11.50 -26.44
C PRO A 390 -44.50 -11.76 -27.48
N GLY A 391 -44.00 -12.99 -27.59
CA GLY A 391 -42.90 -13.36 -28.50
C GLY A 391 -41.55 -13.50 -27.79
N LEU A 392 -40.53 -12.79 -28.27
CA LEU A 392 -39.20 -12.73 -27.64
C LEU A 392 -39.25 -11.83 -26.40
N ILE A 393 -38.68 -12.31 -25.30
CA ILE A 393 -38.52 -11.59 -24.04
C ILE A 393 -37.02 -11.42 -23.80
N ASP A 394 -36.54 -10.20 -23.99
CA ASP A 394 -35.11 -9.83 -24.00
C ASP A 394 -34.66 -8.97 -22.80
N HIS A 395 -35.62 -8.53 -21.98
CA HIS A 395 -35.43 -7.65 -20.84
C HIS A 395 -34.54 -6.43 -21.12
N HIS A 396 -34.83 -5.67 -22.18
CA HIS A 396 -34.16 -4.41 -22.50
C HIS A 396 -34.26 -3.31 -21.42
N GLU A 397 -35.04 -3.51 -20.36
CA GLU A 397 -35.03 -2.70 -19.14
C GLU A 397 -33.77 -2.91 -18.26
N TRP A 398 -33.00 -3.97 -18.49
CA TRP A 398 -31.67 -4.09 -17.89
C TRP A 398 -30.66 -3.24 -18.68
N THR A 399 -30.18 -2.16 -18.05
CA THR A 399 -29.15 -1.27 -18.61
C THR A 399 -27.84 -1.39 -17.84
N GLU A 400 -26.72 -1.05 -18.49
CA GLU A 400 -25.40 -1.05 -17.83
C GLU A 400 -25.33 -0.05 -16.66
N HIS A 401 -26.04 1.07 -16.76
CA HIS A 401 -26.00 2.13 -15.75
C HIS A 401 -26.94 1.89 -14.55
N ASN A 402 -28.09 1.23 -14.75
CA ASN A 402 -29.13 1.17 -13.71
C ASN A 402 -29.78 -0.21 -13.54
N GLY A 403 -29.33 -1.23 -14.28
CA GLY A 403 -29.86 -2.60 -14.21
C GLY A 403 -30.01 -3.15 -12.79
N PRO A 404 -28.99 -3.10 -11.92
CA PRO A 404 -29.08 -3.59 -10.53
C PRO A 404 -30.15 -2.90 -9.67
N ASN A 405 -30.45 -1.64 -9.96
CA ASN A 405 -31.45 -0.86 -9.22
C ASN A 405 -32.85 -1.16 -9.76
N ASN A 406 -33.00 -1.17 -11.08
CA ASN A 406 -34.25 -1.53 -11.75
C ASN A 406 -34.67 -2.98 -11.45
N ALA A 407 -33.71 -3.87 -11.21
CA ALA A 407 -33.94 -5.24 -10.80
C ALA A 407 -34.87 -5.36 -9.58
N LEU A 408 -34.80 -4.42 -8.64
CA LEU A 408 -35.67 -4.43 -7.45
C LEU A 408 -37.13 -4.07 -7.78
N ARG A 409 -37.39 -3.35 -8.88
CA ARG A 409 -38.75 -3.00 -9.34
C ARG A 409 -39.43 -4.16 -10.05
N ILE A 410 -38.71 -4.87 -10.91
CA ILE A 410 -39.29 -5.91 -11.79
C ILE A 410 -39.32 -7.30 -11.14
N ASN A 411 -40.13 -8.21 -11.69
CA ASN A 411 -40.35 -9.55 -11.14
C ASN A 411 -39.50 -10.68 -11.75
N GLY A 412 -38.63 -10.39 -12.72
CA GLY A 412 -37.74 -11.37 -13.33
C GLY A 412 -36.60 -10.70 -14.09
N LEU A 413 -35.51 -11.44 -14.30
CA LEU A 413 -34.31 -10.92 -14.96
C LEU A 413 -34.09 -11.46 -16.39
N GLY A 414 -34.88 -12.44 -16.86
CA GLY A 414 -34.67 -13.12 -18.15
C GLY A 414 -33.98 -14.47 -18.04
N ALA A 415 -33.99 -15.29 -19.09
CA ALA A 415 -33.48 -16.67 -19.13
C ALA A 415 -32.82 -16.96 -20.49
N PRO A 416 -31.86 -17.90 -20.58
CA PRO A 416 -31.32 -18.72 -19.49
C PRO A 416 -30.36 -17.91 -18.64
N ARG A 417 -30.13 -18.37 -17.40
CA ARG A 417 -29.10 -17.81 -16.52
C ARG A 417 -27.90 -18.71 -16.51
N ALA A 418 -26.73 -18.12 -16.51
CA ALA A 418 -25.48 -18.82 -16.33
C ALA A 418 -24.65 -18.12 -15.27
N PHE A 419 -23.85 -18.88 -14.56
CA PHE A 419 -23.09 -18.40 -13.40
C PHE A 419 -21.65 -18.87 -13.45
N PHE A 420 -20.75 -18.03 -12.96
CA PHE A 420 -19.40 -18.45 -12.63
C PHE A 420 -19.43 -19.36 -11.40
N THR A 421 -19.11 -20.64 -11.59
CA THR A 421 -19.33 -21.71 -10.60
C THR A 421 -18.67 -21.44 -9.24
N PRO A 422 -17.43 -20.95 -9.14
CA PRO A 422 -16.83 -20.70 -7.83
C PRO A 422 -17.53 -19.64 -6.97
N LEU A 423 -17.96 -18.53 -7.58
CA LEU A 423 -18.78 -17.52 -6.87
C LEU A 423 -20.13 -18.11 -6.47
N LEU A 424 -20.73 -18.89 -7.38
CA LEU A 424 -22.00 -19.55 -7.11
C LEU A 424 -21.88 -20.58 -5.97
N ARG A 425 -20.76 -21.29 -5.84
CA ARG A 425 -20.48 -22.20 -4.71
C ARG A 425 -20.34 -21.45 -3.38
N GLN A 426 -19.83 -20.22 -3.38
CA GLN A 426 -19.77 -19.42 -2.16
C GLN A 426 -21.16 -18.93 -1.74
N ILE A 427 -21.97 -18.46 -2.69
CA ILE A 427 -23.28 -17.84 -2.41
C ILE A 427 -24.35 -18.90 -2.14
N GLN A 428 -24.38 -19.95 -2.97
CA GLN A 428 -25.40 -21.01 -3.04
C GLN A 428 -26.81 -20.46 -3.35
N PHE A 429 -27.64 -21.26 -4.01
CA PHE A 429 -29.06 -20.94 -4.18
C PHE A 429 -29.81 -21.10 -2.84
N PRO A 430 -30.80 -20.25 -2.55
CA PRO A 430 -31.79 -20.54 -1.51
C PRO A 430 -32.52 -21.85 -1.85
N ASN A 431 -32.71 -22.74 -0.87
CA ASN A 431 -33.44 -24.01 -1.06
C ASN A 431 -34.96 -23.76 -1.16
N THR A 432 -35.40 -23.16 -2.27
CA THR A 432 -36.80 -22.92 -2.66
C THR A 432 -37.01 -23.37 -4.10
N SER A 433 -38.26 -23.33 -4.58
CA SER A 433 -38.63 -23.63 -5.98
C SER A 433 -39.25 -22.43 -6.69
N TYR A 434 -39.14 -21.24 -6.11
CA TYR A 434 -39.54 -20.00 -6.74
C TYR A 434 -38.69 -18.84 -6.19
N GLY A 435 -38.11 -18.05 -7.09
CA GLY A 435 -37.33 -16.85 -6.77
C GLY A 435 -35.89 -17.11 -6.34
N GLU A 436 -35.42 -18.36 -6.36
CA GLU A 436 -34.03 -18.73 -6.07
C GLU A 436 -33.02 -18.08 -7.02
N ASP A 437 -33.37 -18.02 -8.31
CA ASP A 437 -32.60 -17.40 -9.38
C ASP A 437 -32.57 -15.86 -9.26
N TYR A 438 -33.72 -15.27 -8.94
CA TYR A 438 -33.88 -13.85 -8.67
C TYR A 438 -33.06 -13.42 -7.45
N ALA A 439 -33.03 -14.24 -6.39
CA ALA A 439 -32.17 -14.00 -5.23
C ALA A 439 -30.70 -13.87 -5.64
N LEU A 440 -30.21 -14.78 -6.49
CA LEU A 440 -28.84 -14.70 -6.99
C LEU A 440 -28.60 -13.48 -7.86
N GLY A 441 -29.52 -13.17 -8.78
CA GLY A 441 -29.39 -11.97 -9.61
C GLY A 441 -29.23 -10.69 -8.78
N LEU A 442 -30.00 -10.55 -7.70
CA LEU A 442 -29.83 -9.44 -6.74
C LEU A 442 -28.45 -9.46 -6.08
N ILE A 443 -28.01 -10.61 -5.54
CA ILE A 443 -26.73 -10.74 -4.83
C ILE A 443 -25.53 -10.48 -5.76
N PHE A 444 -25.53 -11.03 -6.99
CA PHE A 444 -24.47 -10.81 -7.96
C PHE A 444 -24.43 -9.35 -8.40
N SER A 445 -25.58 -8.77 -8.78
CA SER A 445 -25.65 -7.40 -9.30
C SER A 445 -25.22 -6.32 -8.31
N ARG A 446 -25.19 -6.65 -7.01
CA ARG A 446 -24.67 -5.78 -5.95
C ARG A 446 -23.17 -5.50 -6.06
N ARG A 447 -22.40 -6.37 -6.72
CA ARG A 447 -20.92 -6.33 -6.74
C ARG A 447 -20.26 -6.63 -8.07
N TYR A 448 -20.93 -7.44 -8.85
CA TYR A 448 -20.41 -8.00 -10.08
C TYR A 448 -21.30 -7.59 -11.23
N ARG A 449 -20.65 -7.37 -12.38
CA ARG A 449 -21.38 -7.18 -13.64
C ARG A 449 -22.21 -8.43 -13.94
N ILE A 450 -23.46 -8.21 -14.31
CA ILE A 450 -24.31 -9.21 -14.97
C ILE A 450 -24.30 -8.87 -16.46
N GLY A 451 -23.84 -9.82 -17.28
CA GLY A 451 -23.80 -9.68 -18.73
C GLY A 451 -25.11 -10.10 -19.39
N ARG A 452 -25.33 -9.62 -20.63
CA ARG A 452 -26.61 -9.73 -21.33
C ARG A 452 -26.45 -10.23 -22.76
N ILE A 453 -27.28 -11.20 -23.14
CA ILE A 453 -27.42 -11.63 -24.53
C ILE A 453 -28.87 -11.37 -24.96
N TYR A 454 -29.07 -10.39 -25.84
CA TYR A 454 -30.40 -9.91 -26.23
C TYR A 454 -31.03 -10.74 -27.38
N GLU A 455 -30.24 -11.52 -28.12
CA GLU A 455 -30.82 -12.42 -29.13
C GLU A 455 -31.31 -13.74 -28.49
N GLU A 456 -32.25 -14.40 -29.17
CA GLU A 456 -32.83 -15.66 -28.71
C GLU A 456 -31.74 -16.70 -28.38
N LEU A 457 -31.82 -17.24 -27.16
CA LEU A 457 -31.01 -18.37 -26.70
C LEU A 457 -31.88 -19.54 -26.24
N TYR A 458 -33.12 -19.28 -25.83
CA TYR A 458 -33.89 -20.22 -25.02
C TYR A 458 -35.36 -20.25 -25.44
N LEU A 459 -35.94 -21.44 -25.48
CA LEU A 459 -37.33 -21.68 -25.85
C LEU A 459 -38.09 -22.09 -24.59
N CYS A 460 -38.85 -21.15 -24.04
CA CYS A 460 -39.68 -21.39 -22.87
C CYS A 460 -41.01 -22.00 -23.32
N ARG A 461 -41.19 -23.31 -23.06
CA ARG A 461 -42.36 -24.06 -23.52
C ARG A 461 -43.52 -23.97 -22.54
N ARG A 462 -44.74 -23.73 -23.05
CA ARG A 462 -45.98 -23.69 -22.26
C ARG A 462 -46.95 -24.78 -22.72
N TRP A 463 -47.52 -25.53 -21.77
CA TRP A 463 -48.54 -26.57 -22.03
C TRP A 463 -49.46 -26.78 -20.82
N GLY A 464 -50.54 -27.54 -21.01
CA GLY A 464 -51.47 -27.93 -19.95
C GLY A 464 -50.76 -28.78 -18.88
N GLY A 465 -50.49 -28.16 -17.73
CA GLY A 465 -49.70 -28.74 -16.62
C GLY A 465 -48.41 -28.00 -16.29
N ASN A 466 -48.02 -26.97 -17.07
CA ASN A 466 -46.96 -26.04 -16.67
C ASN A 466 -47.49 -25.12 -15.53
N SER A 467 -46.70 -24.91 -14.47
CA SER A 467 -47.17 -24.44 -13.16
C SER A 467 -47.66 -22.99 -13.11
N ASP A 468 -47.36 -22.16 -14.11
CA ASP A 468 -47.49 -20.69 -13.96
C ASP A 468 -48.67 -20.07 -14.72
N ALA A 469 -49.38 -20.83 -15.56
CA ALA A 469 -50.39 -20.25 -16.46
C ALA A 469 -51.74 -19.92 -15.78
N ALA A 470 -51.98 -20.41 -14.56
CA ALA A 470 -53.23 -20.23 -13.82
C ALA A 470 -53.05 -20.40 -12.28
N LEU A 471 -52.14 -19.62 -11.67
CA LEU A 471 -51.94 -19.64 -10.22
C LEU A 471 -53.11 -18.97 -9.49
N SER A 472 -53.50 -19.51 -8.33
CA SER A 472 -54.45 -18.84 -7.42
C SER A 472 -53.83 -17.56 -6.84
N ILE A 473 -54.68 -16.61 -6.40
CA ILE A 473 -54.23 -15.35 -5.80
C ILE A 473 -53.33 -15.62 -4.59
N GLU A 474 -53.66 -16.61 -3.76
CA GLU A 474 -52.85 -16.97 -2.60
C GLU A 474 -51.45 -17.44 -3.00
N LYS A 475 -51.33 -18.18 -4.12
CA LYS A 475 -50.04 -18.65 -4.61
C LYS A 475 -49.22 -17.51 -5.23
N ILE A 476 -49.86 -16.59 -5.95
CA ILE A 476 -49.24 -15.36 -6.46
C ILE A 476 -48.74 -14.50 -5.29
N ASN A 477 -49.57 -14.31 -4.27
CA ASN A 477 -49.24 -13.57 -3.06
C ASN A 477 -48.09 -14.21 -2.29
N ALA A 478 -48.08 -15.53 -2.11
CA ALA A 478 -46.96 -16.23 -1.49
C ALA A 478 -45.65 -16.02 -2.26
N ASN A 479 -45.70 -16.06 -3.59
CA ASN A 479 -44.57 -15.84 -4.48
C ASN A 479 -44.06 -14.38 -4.42
N ASN A 480 -44.97 -13.40 -4.47
CA ASN A 480 -44.65 -11.98 -4.40
C ASN A 480 -44.11 -11.58 -3.01
N LEU A 481 -44.74 -12.07 -1.94
CA LEU A 481 -44.28 -11.87 -0.57
C LEU A 481 -42.86 -12.41 -0.38
N TYR A 482 -42.55 -13.59 -0.93
CA TYR A 482 -41.20 -14.13 -0.87
C TYR A 482 -40.19 -13.28 -1.65
N LYS A 483 -40.49 -12.87 -2.89
CA LYS A 483 -39.59 -12.00 -3.68
C LYS A 483 -39.41 -10.64 -3.03
N ASP A 484 -40.45 -10.07 -2.43
CA ASP A 484 -40.31 -8.85 -1.65
C ASP A 484 -39.39 -9.06 -0.45
N ARG A 485 -39.41 -10.23 0.21
CA ARG A 485 -38.50 -10.52 1.34
C ARG A 485 -37.05 -10.57 0.85
N LEU A 486 -36.82 -11.12 -0.34
CA LEU A 486 -35.51 -11.06 -0.99
C LEU A 486 -35.09 -9.60 -1.26
N ARG A 487 -35.99 -8.77 -1.78
CA ARG A 487 -35.73 -7.32 -1.97
C ARG A 487 -35.47 -6.60 -0.65
N THR A 488 -36.21 -6.90 0.41
CA THR A 488 -36.02 -6.31 1.76
C THR A 488 -34.64 -6.65 2.29
N LEU A 489 -34.23 -7.92 2.15
CA LEU A 489 -32.89 -8.38 2.53
C LEU A 489 -31.82 -7.67 1.71
N GLU A 490 -32.01 -7.58 0.39
CA GLU A 490 -31.06 -6.92 -0.50
C GLU A 490 -30.91 -5.43 -0.20
N ILE A 491 -32.01 -4.67 -0.07
CA ILE A 491 -31.99 -3.25 0.31
C ILE A 491 -31.24 -3.07 1.64
N SER A 492 -31.46 -3.97 2.61
CA SER A 492 -30.75 -3.93 3.89
C SER A 492 -29.26 -4.22 3.73
N ALA A 493 -28.88 -5.18 2.89
CA ALA A 493 -27.49 -5.50 2.59
C ALA A 493 -26.76 -4.33 1.90
N ARG A 494 -27.41 -3.67 0.93
CA ARG A 494 -26.88 -2.46 0.26
C ARG A 494 -26.62 -1.33 1.26
N GLN A 495 -27.57 -1.08 2.17
CA GLN A 495 -27.40 -0.08 3.22
C GLN A 495 -26.25 -0.40 4.19
N GLN A 496 -26.04 -1.67 4.56
CA GLN A 496 -24.89 -2.02 5.41
C GLN A 496 -23.57 -1.85 4.67
N MET A 497 -23.53 -2.24 3.39
CA MET A 497 -22.36 -2.09 2.52
C MET A 497 -21.96 -0.62 2.38
N LEU A 498 -22.93 0.27 2.11
CA LEU A 498 -22.68 1.71 1.99
C LEU A 498 -22.30 2.38 3.33
N LYS A 499 -22.63 1.76 4.46
CA LYS A 499 -22.17 2.17 5.80
C LYS A 499 -20.77 1.63 6.16
N GLY A 500 -20.10 0.94 5.23
CA GLY A 500 -18.75 0.40 5.44
C GLY A 500 -18.70 -0.78 6.41
N LYS A 501 -19.83 -1.47 6.69
CA LYS A 501 -19.77 -2.69 7.49
C LYS A 501 -19.13 -3.82 6.70
N GLU A 502 -18.24 -4.56 7.36
CA GLU A 502 -17.65 -5.77 6.80
C GLU A 502 -18.73 -6.76 6.37
N ASP A 503 -18.58 -7.28 5.15
CA ASP A 503 -19.41 -8.38 4.69
C ASP A 503 -18.96 -9.68 5.37
N ILE A 504 -19.94 -10.46 5.81
CA ILE A 504 -19.72 -11.82 6.33
C ILE A 504 -19.13 -12.72 5.24
N MET A 505 -19.46 -12.46 3.97
CA MET A 505 -18.81 -13.09 2.82
C MET A 505 -17.58 -12.27 2.42
N ASP A 506 -16.44 -12.54 3.07
CA ASP A 506 -15.15 -12.10 2.56
C ASP A 506 -15.00 -12.62 1.12
N ASP A 507 -14.97 -11.70 0.18
CA ASP A 507 -15.02 -11.97 -1.25
C ASP A 507 -13.59 -12.10 -1.78
N SER A 508 -12.87 -13.03 -1.16
CA SER A 508 -11.48 -13.36 -1.42
C SER A 508 -11.42 -14.59 -2.33
N THR A 509 -10.91 -14.40 -3.55
CA THR A 509 -10.63 -15.48 -4.52
C THR A 509 -9.78 -16.57 -3.87
N LEU A 510 -8.80 -16.17 -3.08
CA LEU A 510 -7.91 -17.08 -2.36
C LEU A 510 -8.62 -17.86 -1.26
N LEU A 511 -9.52 -17.21 -0.50
CA LEU A 511 -10.27 -17.88 0.55
C LEU A 511 -11.28 -18.88 -0.05
N ARG A 512 -11.90 -18.56 -1.19
CA ARG A 512 -12.73 -19.51 -1.95
C ARG A 512 -11.92 -20.73 -2.39
N PHE A 513 -10.74 -20.50 -2.98
CA PHE A 513 -9.82 -21.57 -3.35
C PHE A 513 -9.46 -22.46 -2.15
N PHE A 514 -9.10 -21.84 -1.02
CA PHE A 514 -8.78 -22.53 0.23
C PHE A 514 -9.95 -23.36 0.76
N ASN A 515 -11.12 -22.74 0.93
CA ASN A 515 -12.31 -23.43 1.45
C ASN A 515 -12.71 -24.60 0.54
N ARG A 516 -12.66 -24.41 -0.78
CA ARG A 516 -12.98 -25.46 -1.74
C ARG A 516 -12.00 -26.63 -1.65
N GLN A 517 -10.72 -26.37 -1.43
CA GLN A 517 -9.72 -27.42 -1.19
C GLN A 517 -10.05 -28.20 0.09
N ILE A 518 -10.38 -27.52 1.18
CA ILE A 518 -10.76 -28.14 2.46
C ILE A 518 -12.06 -28.94 2.35
N GLU A 519 -12.98 -28.52 1.48
CA GLU A 519 -14.23 -29.23 1.21
C GLU A 519 -14.06 -30.52 0.40
N THR A 520 -13.01 -30.63 -0.40
CA THR A 520 -12.83 -31.72 -1.36
C THR A 520 -11.70 -32.67 -0.99
N TRP A 521 -10.77 -32.25 -0.13
CA TRP A 521 -9.64 -33.05 0.30
C TRP A 521 -9.73 -33.39 1.80
N ASP A 522 -10.28 -34.57 2.10
CA ASP A 522 -10.58 -34.98 3.49
C ASP A 522 -9.34 -35.10 4.39
N GLU A 523 -8.20 -35.52 3.86
CA GLU A 523 -6.95 -35.58 4.64
C GLU A 523 -6.52 -34.19 5.10
N ALA A 524 -6.50 -33.21 4.20
CA ALA A 524 -6.22 -31.81 4.55
C ALA A 524 -7.27 -31.29 5.54
N ARG A 525 -8.57 -31.51 5.27
CA ARG A 525 -9.66 -31.11 6.16
C ARG A 525 -9.47 -31.62 7.58
N ASN A 526 -9.14 -32.89 7.74
CA ASN A 526 -8.93 -33.51 9.05
C ASN A 526 -7.73 -32.89 9.77
N ARG A 527 -6.64 -32.59 9.07
CA ARG A 527 -5.48 -31.92 9.67
C ARG A 527 -5.74 -30.48 10.08
N TYR A 528 -6.57 -29.74 9.33
CA TYR A 528 -7.04 -28.42 9.77
C TYR A 528 -8.00 -28.52 10.96
N LYS A 529 -8.85 -29.55 11.05
CA LYS A 529 -9.64 -29.84 12.26
C LYS A 529 -8.75 -30.19 13.46
N ASP A 530 -7.66 -30.92 13.25
CA ASP A 530 -6.71 -31.22 14.32
C ASP A 530 -5.92 -29.98 14.75
N LEU A 531 -5.60 -29.07 13.83
CA LEU A 531 -5.04 -27.75 14.16
C LEU A 531 -5.96 -26.95 15.10
N GLN A 532 -7.28 -27.06 14.98
CA GLN A 532 -8.21 -26.39 15.91
C GLN A 532 -8.13 -26.95 17.34
N LYS A 533 -7.58 -28.16 17.53
CA LYS A 533 -7.38 -28.79 18.84
C LYS A 533 -5.99 -28.53 19.42
N VAL A 534 -5.09 -27.95 18.63
CA VAL A 534 -3.74 -27.60 19.06
C VAL A 534 -3.82 -26.57 20.18
N VAL A 535 -3.05 -26.79 21.23
CA VAL A 535 -2.97 -25.89 22.38
C VAL A 535 -1.76 -24.98 22.26
N THR A 536 -1.94 -23.73 22.69
CA THR A 536 -0.90 -22.72 22.74
C THR A 536 -0.73 -22.18 24.16
N LYS A 537 0.50 -21.81 24.51
CA LYS A 537 0.79 -21.00 25.70
C LYS A 537 1.74 -19.87 25.36
N GLU A 538 1.58 -18.75 26.05
CA GLU A 538 2.52 -17.63 25.96
C GLU A 538 3.66 -17.82 26.95
N LEU A 539 4.87 -17.51 26.51
CA LEU A 539 6.05 -17.38 27.36
C LEU A 539 6.50 -15.92 27.31
N GLN A 540 6.64 -15.30 28.48
CA GLN A 540 7.13 -13.93 28.60
C GLN A 540 8.62 -13.95 28.95
N TYR A 541 9.42 -13.21 28.18
CA TYR A 541 10.83 -12.99 28.43
C TYR A 541 11.14 -11.51 28.24
N GLU A 542 11.43 -10.80 29.33
CA GLU A 542 11.58 -9.34 29.34
C GLU A 542 10.34 -8.65 28.72
N GLU A 543 10.51 -7.88 27.65
CA GLU A 543 9.41 -7.23 26.90
C GLU A 543 8.90 -8.05 25.70
N HIS A 544 9.36 -9.29 25.55
CA HIS A 544 9.03 -10.18 24.44
C HIS A 544 8.03 -11.26 24.86
N THR A 545 6.99 -11.40 24.05
CA THR A 545 6.09 -12.54 24.12
C THR A 545 6.47 -13.55 23.04
N LEU A 546 6.63 -14.80 23.44
CA LEU A 546 6.75 -15.96 22.56
C LEU A 546 5.48 -16.80 22.69
N THR A 547 5.09 -17.47 21.62
CA THR A 547 3.98 -18.42 21.65
C THR A 547 4.50 -19.82 21.38
N LEU A 548 4.30 -20.73 22.33
CA LEU A 548 4.53 -22.17 22.11
C LEU A 548 3.26 -22.80 21.60
N GLN A 549 3.38 -23.58 20.53
CA GLN A 549 2.29 -24.33 19.93
C GLN A 549 2.61 -25.83 19.98
N PHE A 550 1.79 -26.61 20.70
CA PHE A 550 1.90 -28.07 20.69
C PHE A 550 1.15 -28.66 19.50
N ASN A 551 1.87 -29.02 18.44
CA ASN A 551 1.30 -29.54 17.21
C ASN A 551 1.90 -30.91 16.84
N PRO A 552 1.27 -32.03 17.26
CA PRO A 552 1.82 -33.37 17.05
C PRO A 552 1.89 -33.76 15.56
N ALA A 553 1.05 -33.18 14.71
CA ALA A 553 1.07 -33.44 13.27
C ALA A 553 2.38 -32.99 12.59
N ARG A 554 3.19 -32.16 13.27
CA ARG A 554 4.47 -31.66 12.77
C ARG A 554 5.64 -32.61 12.98
N ILE A 555 5.46 -33.74 13.69
CA ILE A 555 6.53 -34.71 13.96
C ILE A 555 7.22 -35.21 12.68
N THR A 556 6.46 -35.43 11.61
CA THR A 556 6.97 -35.90 10.32
C THR A 556 7.89 -34.87 9.65
N SER A 557 7.58 -33.58 9.77
CA SER A 557 8.38 -32.51 9.20
C SER A 557 9.58 -32.18 10.09
N THR A 558 9.37 -32.10 11.40
CA THR A 558 10.44 -31.76 12.36
C THR A 558 11.49 -32.87 12.43
N GLY A 559 11.07 -34.13 12.36
CA GLY A 559 11.94 -35.31 12.40
C GLY A 559 12.63 -35.68 11.08
N ALA A 560 12.31 -35.01 9.97
CA ALA A 560 12.81 -35.39 8.65
C ALA A 560 14.35 -35.24 8.55
N LYS A 561 15.00 -36.22 7.90
CA LYS A 561 16.42 -36.14 7.52
C LYS A 561 16.55 -35.42 6.18
N ILE A 562 17.51 -34.49 6.10
CA ILE A 562 17.72 -33.62 4.92
C ILE A 562 19.08 -33.85 4.24
N ASP A 563 19.76 -34.96 4.54
CA ASP A 563 21.00 -35.30 3.87
C ASP A 563 20.75 -35.77 2.41
N ARG A 564 21.77 -35.62 1.56
CA ARG A 564 21.64 -35.89 0.11
C ARG A 564 21.21 -37.33 -0.21
N GLN A 565 21.51 -38.30 0.65
CA GLN A 565 21.14 -39.70 0.42
C GLN A 565 19.65 -39.90 0.73
N SER A 566 19.20 -39.46 1.90
CA SER A 566 17.79 -39.48 2.29
C SER A 566 16.87 -38.73 1.30
N LEU A 567 17.33 -37.59 0.74
CA LEU A 567 16.56 -36.83 -0.25
C LEU A 567 16.46 -37.53 -1.61
N LYS A 568 17.51 -38.22 -2.06
CA LYS A 568 17.48 -39.00 -3.32
C LYS A 568 16.56 -40.22 -3.25
N GLU A 569 16.36 -40.77 -2.05
CA GLU A 569 15.53 -41.95 -1.82
C GLU A 569 14.02 -41.60 -1.69
N ARG A 570 13.67 -40.32 -1.50
CA ARG A 570 12.28 -39.85 -1.36
C ARG A 570 11.83 -39.10 -2.61
N ALA A 571 10.68 -39.48 -3.17
CA ALA A 571 10.03 -38.69 -4.22
C ALA A 571 9.66 -37.29 -3.69
N CYS A 572 10.04 -36.23 -4.41
CA CYS A 572 9.75 -34.85 -4.00
C CYS A 572 8.23 -34.62 -3.99
N PHE A 573 7.67 -34.36 -2.81
CA PHE A 573 6.23 -34.15 -2.61
C PHE A 573 5.72 -32.80 -3.16
N LEU A 574 6.63 -31.91 -3.55
CA LEU A 574 6.31 -30.67 -4.26
C LEU A 574 6.36 -30.84 -5.78
N CYS A 575 6.76 -31.99 -6.33
CA CYS A 575 6.60 -32.22 -7.78
C CYS A 575 5.17 -32.66 -8.09
N GLU A 576 4.55 -32.09 -9.12
CA GLU A 576 3.17 -32.37 -9.52
C GLU A 576 2.87 -33.88 -9.63
N ALA A 577 3.78 -34.65 -10.24
CA ALA A 577 3.64 -36.10 -10.41
C ALA A 577 3.53 -36.90 -9.11
N ASN A 578 3.95 -36.33 -7.98
CA ASN A 578 3.98 -36.98 -6.67
C ASN A 578 2.94 -36.41 -5.69
N ARG A 579 2.13 -35.42 -6.10
CA ARG A 579 1.09 -34.82 -5.26
C ARG A 579 -0.19 -35.66 -5.28
N PRO A 580 -1.02 -35.60 -4.22
CA PRO A 580 -2.38 -36.14 -4.25
C PRO A 580 -3.19 -35.51 -5.39
N LYS A 581 -4.04 -36.29 -6.06
CA LYS A 581 -4.86 -35.82 -7.19
C LYS A 581 -5.91 -34.79 -6.75
N GLU A 582 -6.31 -34.86 -5.48
CA GLU A 582 -7.28 -33.99 -4.84
C GLU A 582 -6.68 -32.59 -4.56
N GLN A 583 -5.37 -32.45 -4.52
CA GLN A 583 -4.71 -31.17 -4.25
C GLN A 583 -4.81 -30.25 -5.47
N PHE A 584 -5.64 -29.23 -5.38
CA PHE A 584 -5.75 -28.17 -6.36
C PHE A 584 -4.52 -27.27 -6.32
N LYS A 585 -4.31 -26.63 -7.47
CA LYS A 585 -3.30 -25.59 -7.66
C LYS A 585 -3.98 -24.34 -8.14
N LYS A 586 -3.47 -23.21 -7.70
CA LYS A 586 -3.79 -21.91 -8.26
C LYS A 586 -2.52 -21.36 -8.90
N PHE A 587 -2.61 -20.98 -10.17
CA PHE A 587 -1.48 -20.37 -10.84
C PHE A 587 -1.31 -18.95 -10.35
N PHE A 588 -0.13 -18.67 -9.83
CA PHE A 588 0.26 -17.32 -9.44
C PHE A 588 0.93 -16.63 -10.64
N ASP A 589 1.86 -17.33 -11.28
CA ASP A 589 2.53 -16.89 -12.49
C ASP A 589 2.94 -18.10 -13.36
N ASN A 590 3.88 -17.88 -14.29
CA ASN A 590 4.37 -18.95 -15.14
C ASN A 590 5.34 -19.90 -14.42
N ARG A 591 5.99 -19.47 -13.32
CA ARG A 591 7.05 -20.23 -12.64
C ARG A 591 6.59 -20.90 -11.35
N PHE A 592 5.66 -20.31 -10.61
CA PHE A 592 5.17 -20.75 -9.32
C PHE A 592 3.68 -21.07 -9.34
N GLU A 593 3.29 -21.93 -8.40
CA GLU A 593 1.91 -22.30 -8.14
C GLU A 593 1.63 -22.29 -6.64
N LEU A 594 0.43 -21.88 -6.28
CA LEU A 594 -0.05 -21.77 -4.92
C LEU A 594 -0.89 -23.00 -4.58
N LEU A 595 -0.53 -23.66 -3.47
CA LEU A 595 -1.13 -24.90 -2.98
C LEU A 595 -1.57 -24.72 -1.53
N VAL A 596 -2.69 -25.30 -1.12
CA VAL A 596 -2.99 -25.40 0.32
C VAL A 596 -1.99 -26.34 0.97
N ASN A 597 -1.39 -25.91 2.09
CA ASN A 597 -0.43 -26.72 2.82
C ASN A 597 -1.17 -27.77 3.67
N PRO A 598 -1.01 -29.08 3.39
CA PRO A 598 -1.71 -30.12 4.13
C PRO A 598 -1.14 -30.36 5.52
N PHE A 599 -0.07 -29.69 5.95
CA PHE A 599 0.49 -29.80 7.30
C PHE A 599 0.48 -28.44 8.00
N PRO A 600 -0.71 -27.92 8.33
CA PRO A 600 -0.88 -26.52 8.69
C PRO A 600 -0.36 -26.21 10.10
N ILE A 601 0.19 -25.01 10.21
CA ILE A 601 0.57 -24.35 11.48
C ILE A 601 -0.34 -23.14 11.75
N LEU A 602 -0.90 -22.57 10.67
CA LEU A 602 -1.70 -21.35 10.66
C LEU A 602 -3.13 -21.70 10.20
N PRO A 603 -4.18 -20.95 10.62
CA PRO A 603 -5.58 -21.19 10.25
C PRO A 603 -5.80 -21.26 8.75
N THR A 604 -5.12 -20.40 7.99
CA THR A 604 -4.97 -20.49 6.55
C THR A 604 -3.48 -20.61 6.26
N HIS A 605 -3.07 -21.64 5.49
CA HIS A 605 -1.66 -21.92 5.24
C HIS A 605 -1.48 -22.46 3.82
N PHE A 606 -0.57 -21.85 3.07
CA PHE A 606 -0.24 -22.19 1.69
C PHE A 606 1.23 -22.56 1.54
N THR A 607 1.52 -23.37 0.53
CA THR A 607 2.85 -23.60 -0.02
C THR A 607 2.85 -23.02 -1.43
N ILE A 608 3.82 -22.17 -1.74
CA ILE A 608 3.98 -21.57 -3.07
C ILE A 608 5.22 -22.21 -3.68
N SER A 609 5.05 -23.16 -4.59
CA SER A 609 6.14 -23.99 -5.11
C SER A 609 6.47 -23.67 -6.55
N SER A 610 7.74 -23.74 -6.93
CA SER A 610 8.14 -23.71 -8.34
C SER A 610 7.54 -24.88 -9.10
N LYS A 611 7.15 -24.68 -10.36
CA LYS A 611 6.69 -25.74 -11.26
C LYS A 611 7.83 -26.66 -11.69
N HIS A 612 9.06 -26.16 -11.62
CA HIS A 612 10.25 -26.92 -11.96
C HIS A 612 10.92 -27.45 -10.69
N HIS A 613 11.44 -28.68 -10.77
CA HIS A 613 12.24 -29.25 -9.68
C HIS A 613 13.62 -28.58 -9.69
N GLU A 614 13.73 -27.48 -8.96
CA GLU A 614 14.95 -26.69 -8.85
C GLU A 614 15.35 -26.45 -7.38
N PRO A 615 16.64 -26.34 -7.03
CA PRO A 615 17.06 -26.22 -5.64
C PRO A 615 16.46 -24.99 -4.92
N GLN A 616 16.14 -25.15 -3.63
CA GLN A 616 15.64 -24.06 -2.78
C GLN A 616 16.66 -22.91 -2.72
N ARG A 617 16.28 -21.75 -3.28
CA ARG A 617 17.07 -20.51 -3.27
C ARG A 617 16.15 -19.29 -3.35
N ILE A 618 16.44 -18.25 -2.57
CA ILE A 618 15.64 -17.02 -2.58
C ILE A 618 16.14 -15.97 -3.56
N MET A 619 17.44 -15.95 -3.86
CA MET A 619 18.01 -15.01 -4.83
C MET A 619 17.43 -15.26 -6.23
N GLY A 620 16.89 -14.22 -6.86
CA GLY A 620 16.15 -14.30 -8.13
C GLY A 620 14.69 -14.79 -8.00
N ASN A 621 14.19 -14.95 -6.77
CA ASN A 621 12.81 -15.30 -6.47
C ASN A 621 12.19 -14.44 -5.35
N PHE A 622 12.89 -13.44 -4.82
CA PHE A 622 12.38 -12.59 -3.73
C PHE A 622 11.23 -11.68 -4.20
N ASP A 623 11.31 -11.22 -5.44
CA ASP A 623 10.26 -10.48 -6.16
C ASP A 623 8.93 -11.25 -6.17
N GLU A 624 8.96 -12.58 -6.27
CA GLU A 624 7.77 -13.42 -6.20
C GLU A 624 7.05 -13.30 -4.85
N MET A 625 7.79 -13.15 -3.74
CA MET A 625 7.17 -12.89 -2.43
C MET A 625 6.42 -11.55 -2.42
N MET A 626 6.99 -10.51 -3.05
CA MET A 626 6.36 -9.19 -3.15
C MET A 626 5.16 -9.22 -4.10
N ALA A 627 5.25 -9.97 -5.19
CA ALA A 627 4.16 -10.15 -6.13
C ALA A 627 2.96 -10.84 -5.43
N VAL A 628 3.20 -11.87 -4.62
CA VAL A 628 2.14 -12.54 -3.83
C VAL A 628 1.48 -11.56 -2.86
N LEU A 629 2.26 -10.70 -2.19
CA LEU A 629 1.72 -9.67 -1.29
C LEU A 629 1.01 -8.52 -2.03
N THR A 630 1.31 -8.32 -3.31
CA THR A 630 0.60 -7.36 -4.17
C THR A 630 -0.79 -7.89 -4.51
N GLU A 631 -0.89 -9.18 -4.85
CA GLU A 631 -2.17 -9.81 -5.19
C GLU A 631 -3.00 -10.16 -3.93
N TYR A 632 -2.34 -10.59 -2.85
CA TYR A 632 -2.97 -11.03 -1.60
C TYR A 632 -2.40 -10.28 -0.38
N PRO A 633 -2.72 -8.99 -0.21
CA PRO A 633 -2.12 -8.13 0.83
C PRO A 633 -2.45 -8.57 2.27
N ASN A 634 -3.51 -9.36 2.45
CA ASN A 634 -3.93 -9.90 3.75
C ASN A 634 -3.16 -11.17 4.16
N LEU A 635 -2.21 -11.63 3.34
CA LEU A 635 -1.31 -12.72 3.70
C LEU A 635 -0.01 -12.20 4.33
N MET A 636 0.65 -13.12 5.01
CA MET A 636 2.07 -13.07 5.25
C MET A 636 2.73 -14.16 4.42
N VAL A 637 3.83 -13.84 3.75
CA VAL A 637 4.66 -14.78 2.98
C VAL A 637 5.99 -14.97 3.71
N PHE A 638 6.47 -16.19 3.81
CA PHE A 638 7.70 -16.50 4.50
C PHE A 638 8.52 -17.56 3.78
N TYR A 639 9.83 -17.45 3.95
CA TYR A 639 10.83 -18.29 3.32
C TYR A 639 11.73 -18.94 4.37
N ASN A 640 12.02 -20.21 4.14
CA ASN A 640 13.01 -20.98 4.88
C ASN A 640 14.14 -21.34 3.93
N GLY A 641 15.38 -20.91 4.23
CA GLY A 641 16.54 -21.37 3.48
C GLY A 641 16.73 -22.89 3.55
N PRO A 642 17.52 -23.51 2.65
CA PRO A 642 17.71 -24.97 2.55
C PRO A 642 18.09 -25.65 3.86
N LYS A 643 18.86 -24.95 4.69
CA LYS A 643 19.30 -25.41 6.01
C LYS A 643 18.70 -24.57 7.14
N CYS A 644 17.54 -23.96 6.92
CA CYS A 644 16.86 -23.08 7.89
C CYS A 644 15.38 -23.47 8.07
N GLY A 645 15.07 -24.77 8.02
CA GLY A 645 13.71 -25.29 8.21
C GLY A 645 12.91 -25.54 6.93
N ALA A 646 13.54 -25.50 5.75
CA ALA A 646 12.88 -25.83 4.49
C ALA A 646 12.38 -27.28 4.49
N SER A 647 11.13 -27.48 4.05
CA SER A 647 10.51 -28.81 4.03
C SER A 647 11.00 -29.71 2.88
N ALA A 648 11.42 -29.08 1.79
CA ALA A 648 12.02 -29.69 0.60
C ALA A 648 13.20 -28.81 0.12
N PRO A 649 14.42 -29.01 0.65
CA PRO A 649 15.57 -28.15 0.33
C PRO A 649 16.07 -28.31 -1.13
N ASP A 650 15.59 -29.32 -1.85
CA ASP A 650 15.87 -29.61 -3.24
C ASP A 650 14.81 -29.06 -4.22
N HIS A 651 13.75 -28.42 -3.73
CA HIS A 651 12.67 -27.83 -4.53
C HIS A 651 12.33 -26.41 -4.05
N ALA A 652 12.45 -25.41 -4.92
CA ALA A 652 12.15 -24.01 -4.63
C ALA A 652 10.69 -23.78 -4.20
N HIS A 653 10.48 -23.27 -2.98
CA HIS A 653 9.17 -22.93 -2.44
C HIS A 653 9.21 -21.85 -1.36
N PHE A 654 8.12 -21.09 -1.29
CA PHE A 654 7.73 -20.24 -0.18
C PHE A 654 6.56 -20.86 0.58
N GLN A 655 6.22 -20.27 1.70
CA GLN A 655 4.99 -20.56 2.41
C GLN A 655 4.27 -19.25 2.69
N ALA A 656 2.95 -19.31 2.81
CA ALA A 656 2.16 -18.14 3.16
C ALA A 656 1.04 -18.53 4.13
N GLY A 657 0.50 -17.57 4.86
CA GLY A 657 -0.63 -17.82 5.73
C GLY A 657 -1.20 -16.58 6.36
N THR A 658 -2.08 -16.79 7.35
CA THR A 658 -2.79 -15.73 8.06
C THR A 658 -1.80 -14.70 8.65
N THR A 659 -1.94 -13.44 8.26
CA THR A 659 -1.13 -12.34 8.78
C THR A 659 -1.58 -11.92 10.19
N GLY A 660 -0.70 -11.28 10.96
CA GLY A 660 -1.00 -10.73 12.29
C GLY A 660 -0.97 -11.75 13.45
N MET A 661 -0.70 -13.03 13.16
CA MET A 661 -0.68 -14.08 14.17
C MET A 661 0.68 -14.28 14.84
N LEU A 662 1.77 -13.78 14.24
CA LEU A 662 3.10 -14.00 14.77
C LEU A 662 3.42 -13.00 15.89
N PRO A 663 4.11 -13.41 16.98
CA PRO A 663 4.49 -12.48 18.04
C PRO A 663 5.34 -11.31 17.56
N LEU A 664 6.19 -11.52 16.54
CA LEU A 664 6.90 -10.44 15.84
C LEU A 664 5.95 -9.40 15.22
N GLN A 665 4.85 -9.83 14.59
CA GLN A 665 3.85 -8.93 14.00
C GLN A 665 2.98 -8.25 15.07
N GLN A 666 2.61 -8.98 16.13
CA GLN A 666 1.84 -8.43 17.27
C GLN A 666 2.63 -7.35 18.01
N SER A 667 3.95 -7.56 18.16
CA SER A 667 4.86 -6.60 18.77
C SER A 667 5.32 -5.50 17.81
N TRP A 668 4.87 -5.51 16.54
CA TRP A 668 5.43 -4.67 15.49
C TRP A 668 5.37 -3.18 15.81
N GLN A 669 4.28 -2.70 16.43
CA GLN A 669 4.14 -1.29 16.81
C GLN A 669 5.23 -0.83 17.80
N ARG A 670 5.70 -1.73 18.68
CA ARG A 670 6.82 -1.47 19.59
C ARG A 670 8.15 -1.56 18.85
N LEU A 671 8.36 -2.66 18.12
CA LEU A 671 9.60 -2.93 17.39
C LEU A 671 9.90 -1.84 16.34
N SER A 672 8.88 -1.31 15.66
CA SER A 672 9.04 -0.29 14.62
C SER A 672 9.44 1.09 15.17
N ARG A 673 9.32 1.33 16.48
CA ARG A 673 9.74 2.60 17.11
C ARG A 673 11.24 2.66 17.39
N ASN A 674 11.86 1.49 17.58
CA ASN A 674 13.27 1.35 17.98
C ASN A 674 14.07 0.69 16.86
N LEU A 675 13.88 1.18 15.63
CA LEU A 675 14.63 0.74 14.46
C LEU A 675 15.94 1.51 14.37
N THR A 676 17.05 0.81 14.12
CA THR A 676 18.33 1.46 13.83
C THR A 676 18.55 1.47 12.31
N PRO A 677 18.60 2.64 11.65
CA PRO A 677 18.76 2.71 10.21
C PRO A 677 20.10 2.12 9.78
N LEU A 678 20.09 1.28 8.74
CA LEU A 678 21.29 0.72 8.10
C LEU A 678 21.49 1.35 6.71
N LEU A 679 20.40 1.56 5.97
CA LEU A 679 20.37 2.24 4.67
C LEU A 679 18.95 2.76 4.44
N THR A 680 18.71 4.07 4.41
CA THR A 680 17.35 4.62 4.23
C THR A 680 17.32 5.74 3.19
N ASP A 681 16.18 5.97 2.56
CA ASP A 681 15.88 7.13 1.73
C ASP A 681 14.97 8.14 2.45
N ASP A 682 14.71 9.28 1.81
CA ASP A 682 13.99 10.43 2.36
C ASP A 682 12.48 10.19 2.54
N ASP A 683 11.95 9.14 1.91
CA ASP A 683 10.55 8.72 2.03
C ASP A 683 10.30 7.80 3.25
N GLY A 684 11.36 7.52 4.04
CA GLY A 684 11.29 6.59 5.16
C GLY A 684 11.23 5.12 4.72
N GLU A 685 11.72 4.83 3.51
CA GLU A 685 11.93 3.49 2.94
C GLU A 685 13.41 3.08 3.07
N GLY A 686 13.72 1.77 3.08
CA GLY A 686 15.09 1.33 3.30
C GLY A 686 15.28 -0.03 3.99
N ILE A 687 16.40 -0.11 4.70
CA ILE A 687 16.94 -1.23 5.46
C ILE A 687 17.24 -0.73 6.87
N TRP A 688 16.70 -1.41 7.88
CA TRP A 688 16.93 -1.13 9.29
C TRP A 688 17.34 -2.41 10.01
N GLN A 689 18.01 -2.25 11.14
CA GLN A 689 18.09 -3.26 12.16
C GLN A 689 16.86 -3.15 13.07
N VAL A 690 16.24 -4.29 13.39
CA VAL A 690 15.22 -4.38 14.45
C VAL A 690 15.96 -4.57 15.78
N SER A 691 16.29 -3.46 16.44
CA SER A 691 17.25 -3.45 17.55
C SER A 691 16.74 -4.14 18.81
N ASP A 692 15.44 -4.01 19.07
CA ASP A 692 14.78 -4.64 20.21
C ASP A 692 14.16 -5.97 19.82
N TYR A 693 14.84 -6.83 19.06
CA TYR A 693 14.35 -8.18 18.78
C TYR A 693 15.24 -9.24 19.47
N LEU A 694 14.67 -10.43 19.69
CA LEU A 694 15.31 -11.53 20.46
C LEU A 694 16.67 -11.96 19.91
N CYS A 695 16.84 -11.82 18.60
CA CYS A 695 18.06 -12.09 17.85
C CYS A 695 18.23 -11.04 16.75
N PHE A 696 19.41 -11.01 16.11
CA PHE A 696 19.71 -10.05 15.05
C PHE A 696 18.75 -10.24 13.85
N ALA A 697 17.98 -9.19 13.56
CA ALA A 697 17.00 -9.15 12.47
C ALA A 697 17.10 -7.85 11.69
N ILE A 698 16.93 -7.94 10.38
CA ILE A 698 17.02 -6.84 9.42
C ILE A 698 15.65 -6.62 8.81
N LEU A 699 15.13 -5.40 8.91
CA LEU A 699 13.90 -4.95 8.28
C LEU A 699 14.21 -4.33 6.91
N LEU A 700 13.45 -4.70 5.90
CA LEU A 700 13.31 -4.03 4.61
C LEU A 700 11.91 -3.42 4.55
N ARG A 701 11.78 -2.14 4.19
CA ARG A 701 10.48 -1.46 4.04
C ARG A 701 10.48 -0.55 2.83
N SER A 702 9.44 -0.63 2.01
CA SER A 702 9.19 0.29 0.89
C SER A 702 7.76 0.13 0.38
N LYS A 703 7.21 1.16 -0.26
CA LYS A 703 5.95 1.06 -1.02
C LYS A 703 6.15 0.46 -2.41
N ASP A 704 7.39 0.38 -2.89
CA ASP A 704 7.74 -0.17 -4.21
C ASP A 704 8.37 -1.56 -4.10
N SER A 705 7.69 -2.56 -4.65
CA SER A 705 8.18 -3.94 -4.77
C SER A 705 9.57 -4.06 -5.42
N LYS A 706 9.92 -3.20 -6.38
CA LYS A 706 11.25 -3.21 -7.04
C LYS A 706 12.34 -2.62 -6.15
N LYS A 707 12.00 -1.65 -5.30
CA LYS A 707 12.93 -1.16 -4.27
C LYS A 707 13.15 -2.24 -3.20
N MET A 708 12.10 -2.96 -2.80
CA MET A 708 12.22 -4.11 -1.89
C MET A 708 13.22 -5.16 -2.40
N GLU A 709 13.15 -5.51 -3.69
CA GLU A 709 14.11 -6.43 -4.32
C GLU A 709 15.55 -5.92 -4.20
N LYS A 710 15.80 -4.65 -4.54
CA LYS A 710 17.14 -4.04 -4.41
C LYS A 710 17.64 -4.01 -2.97
N PHE A 711 16.76 -3.71 -2.01
CA PHE A 711 17.11 -3.75 -0.60
C PHE A 711 17.46 -5.17 -0.16
N PHE A 712 16.69 -6.16 -0.61
CA PHE A 712 16.98 -7.56 -0.35
C PHE A 712 18.30 -8.00 -0.99
N GLU A 713 18.59 -7.64 -2.23
CA GLU A 713 19.87 -7.96 -2.89
C GLU A 713 21.07 -7.41 -2.12
N LYS A 714 20.98 -6.15 -1.67
CA LYS A 714 22.01 -5.53 -0.83
C LYS A 714 22.19 -6.29 0.48
N THR A 715 21.09 -6.60 1.17
CA THR A 715 21.13 -7.43 2.39
C THR A 715 21.73 -8.79 2.13
N TYR A 716 21.28 -9.51 1.10
CA TYR A 716 21.75 -10.85 0.76
C TYR A 716 23.25 -10.88 0.49
N ASN A 717 23.77 -9.92 -0.28
CA ASN A 717 25.18 -9.87 -0.69
C ASN A 717 26.16 -9.63 0.48
N VAL A 718 25.69 -9.08 1.58
CA VAL A 718 26.52 -8.90 2.79
C VAL A 718 26.42 -10.06 3.77
N LEU A 719 25.45 -10.96 3.64
CA LEU A 719 25.31 -12.08 4.57
C LEU A 719 26.43 -13.11 4.36
N PRO A 720 27.01 -13.67 5.43
CA PRO A 720 28.04 -14.70 5.32
C PRO A 720 27.44 -15.98 4.72
N LYS A 721 28.18 -16.56 3.77
CA LYS A 721 27.85 -17.85 3.15
C LYS A 721 28.92 -18.86 3.54
N HIS A 722 28.53 -19.91 4.26
CA HIS A 722 29.48 -20.96 4.66
C HIS A 722 29.85 -21.87 3.48
N GLU A 723 31.03 -22.49 3.57
CA GLU A 723 31.54 -23.39 2.55
C GLU A 723 30.60 -24.58 2.34
N GLY A 724 30.23 -24.85 1.08
CA GLY A 724 29.30 -25.92 0.71
C GLY A 724 27.82 -25.57 0.79
N ASP A 725 27.45 -24.38 1.28
CA ASP A 725 26.07 -23.88 1.23
C ASP A 725 25.74 -23.31 -0.16
N SER A 726 24.48 -23.44 -0.58
CA SER A 726 24.00 -22.88 -1.85
C SER A 726 23.72 -21.38 -1.76
N GLU A 727 23.33 -20.89 -0.58
CA GLU A 727 23.00 -19.50 -0.25
C GLU A 727 23.35 -19.19 1.22
N PRO A 728 23.46 -17.91 1.63
CA PRO A 728 23.55 -17.56 3.04
C PRO A 728 22.36 -18.12 3.81
N MET A 729 22.60 -18.63 5.02
CA MET A 729 21.54 -19.20 5.84
C MET A 729 20.65 -18.09 6.40
N MET A 730 19.36 -18.09 6.05
CA MET A 730 18.39 -17.10 6.53
C MET A 730 16.96 -17.62 6.58
N ASN A 731 16.14 -16.95 7.38
CA ASN A 731 14.68 -16.98 7.31
C ASN A 731 14.19 -15.60 6.88
N VAL A 732 13.12 -15.54 6.10
CA VAL A 732 12.51 -14.25 5.69
C VAL A 732 11.01 -14.31 5.97
N ILE A 733 10.45 -13.24 6.54
CA ILE A 733 9.02 -13.09 6.79
C ILE A 733 8.60 -11.74 6.22
N ALA A 734 7.62 -11.73 5.32
CA ALA A 734 7.12 -10.52 4.69
C ALA A 734 5.60 -10.41 4.76
N TRP A 735 5.09 -9.19 4.93
CA TRP A 735 3.67 -8.87 4.91
C TRP A 735 3.46 -7.41 4.47
N LYS A 736 2.22 -7.06 4.14
CA LYS A 736 1.86 -5.67 3.83
C LYS A 736 1.25 -4.99 5.06
N LYS A 737 1.61 -3.74 5.30
CA LYS A 737 0.95 -2.89 6.31
C LYS A 737 0.66 -1.54 5.67
N ASP A 738 -0.62 -1.19 5.57
CA ASP A 738 -1.08 -0.05 4.79
C ASP A 738 -0.55 -0.18 3.34
N ASP A 739 0.17 0.82 2.83
CA ASP A 739 0.80 0.77 1.50
C ASP A 739 2.22 0.17 1.51
N ASP A 740 2.81 -0.08 2.68
CA ASP A 740 4.20 -0.52 2.79
C ASP A 740 4.33 -2.05 2.71
N PHE A 741 5.25 -2.52 1.87
CA PHE A 741 5.82 -3.85 2.00
C PHE A 741 6.80 -3.86 3.16
N ILE A 742 6.68 -4.87 4.02
CA ILE A 742 7.57 -5.11 5.15
C ILE A 742 8.16 -6.50 4.97
N ALA A 743 9.48 -6.63 5.00
CA ALA A 743 10.17 -7.92 5.03
C ALA A 743 11.23 -7.93 6.13
N VAL A 744 11.15 -8.91 7.04
CA VAL A 744 12.15 -9.14 8.09
C VAL A 744 13.00 -10.34 7.71
N VAL A 745 14.29 -10.08 7.49
CA VAL A 745 15.32 -11.09 7.24
C VAL A 745 16.00 -11.41 8.57
N ILE A 746 16.01 -12.69 8.94
CA ILE A 746 16.66 -13.21 10.15
C ILE A 746 17.82 -14.11 9.71
N PRO A 747 19.07 -13.61 9.69
CA PRO A 747 20.23 -14.41 9.36
C PRO A 747 20.50 -15.52 10.38
N ARG A 748 20.99 -16.66 9.91
CA ARG A 748 21.18 -17.89 10.69
C ARG A 748 22.63 -18.37 10.60
N GLU A 749 23.08 -19.06 11.65
CA GLU A 749 24.39 -19.75 11.69
C GLU A 749 24.26 -21.27 11.79
N LYS A 750 23.10 -21.75 12.27
CA LYS A 750 22.88 -23.17 12.51
C LYS A 750 21.51 -23.64 12.05
N HIS A 751 21.48 -24.85 11.50
CA HIS A 751 20.23 -25.46 11.03
C HIS A 751 19.31 -25.82 12.18
N ARG A 752 19.81 -26.59 13.16
CA ARG A 752 19.06 -27.06 14.33
C ARG A 752 19.87 -26.81 15.61
N PRO A 753 19.22 -26.47 16.73
CA PRO A 753 19.88 -26.28 18.01
C PRO A 753 20.47 -27.60 18.54
N ASP A 754 21.40 -27.54 19.47
CA ASP A 754 22.06 -28.72 20.07
C ASP A 754 21.07 -29.61 20.82
N CYS A 755 20.04 -29.01 21.41
CA CYS A 755 18.98 -29.74 22.09
C CYS A 755 18.22 -30.70 21.16
N TYR A 756 18.21 -30.46 19.85
CA TYR A 756 17.59 -31.36 18.87
C TYR A 756 18.31 -32.71 18.78
N TYR A 757 19.65 -32.68 18.81
CA TYR A 757 20.50 -33.87 18.66
C TYR A 757 20.84 -34.55 19.99
N ALA A 758 20.53 -33.92 21.12
CA ALA A 758 20.71 -34.50 22.44
C ALA A 758 19.86 -35.77 22.63
N THR A 759 20.20 -36.57 23.64
CA THR A 759 19.49 -37.81 23.99
C THR A 759 18.95 -37.76 25.42
N GLY A 760 17.86 -38.48 25.70
CA GLY A 760 17.25 -38.52 27.03
C GLY A 760 16.59 -37.18 27.39
N GLU A 761 16.60 -36.82 28.67
CA GLU A 761 15.90 -35.62 29.16
C GLU A 761 16.42 -34.30 28.57
N LYS A 762 17.63 -34.26 28.01
CA LYS A 762 18.19 -33.05 27.38
C LYS A 762 17.69 -32.82 25.95
N GLN A 763 17.01 -33.80 25.35
CA GLN A 763 16.51 -33.69 23.98
C GLN A 763 15.25 -32.82 23.92
N CYS A 764 15.24 -31.85 23.03
CA CYS A 764 14.05 -31.08 22.67
C CYS A 764 13.90 -31.05 21.14
N LEU A 765 12.79 -31.56 20.61
CA LEU A 765 12.57 -31.65 19.16
C LEU A 765 12.02 -30.33 18.60
N VAL A 766 12.84 -29.29 18.66
CA VAL A 766 12.56 -27.98 18.05
C VAL A 766 13.54 -27.75 16.90
N SER A 767 13.00 -27.44 15.72
CA SER A 767 13.79 -27.20 14.50
C SER A 767 13.36 -25.85 13.91
N PRO A 768 13.88 -24.72 14.43
CA PRO A 768 13.32 -23.40 14.14
C PRO A 768 13.33 -23.05 12.64
N GLY A 769 12.13 -22.85 12.08
CA GLY A 769 11.92 -22.20 10.78
C GLY A 769 11.50 -20.74 10.95
N ALA A 770 10.99 -20.11 9.90
CA ALA A 770 10.67 -18.69 9.88
C ALA A 770 9.57 -18.31 10.90
N LEU A 771 8.56 -19.17 11.10
CA LEU A 771 7.52 -18.94 12.10
C LEU A 771 8.07 -19.02 13.53
N ASP A 772 8.94 -20.00 13.81
CA ASP A 772 9.62 -20.13 15.10
C ASP A 772 10.54 -18.93 15.36
N MET A 773 11.32 -18.51 14.35
CA MET A 773 12.21 -17.34 14.44
C MET A 773 11.44 -16.03 14.60
N ALA A 774 10.18 -15.97 14.20
CA ALA A 774 9.27 -14.86 14.42
C ALA A 774 8.48 -14.97 15.75
N GLY A 775 8.78 -15.98 16.57
CA GLY A 775 8.31 -16.14 17.93
C GLY A 775 7.21 -17.18 18.15
N LEU A 776 6.71 -17.84 17.09
CA LEU A 776 5.73 -18.92 17.18
C LEU A 776 6.45 -20.29 17.13
N ILE A 777 6.87 -20.77 18.29
CA ILE A 777 7.69 -21.98 18.42
C ILE A 777 6.81 -23.22 18.39
N ILE A 778 7.12 -24.15 17.48
CA ILE A 778 6.32 -25.35 17.25
C ILE A 778 6.98 -26.56 17.92
N THR A 779 6.26 -27.19 18.84
CA THR A 779 6.69 -28.42 19.51
C THR A 779 5.84 -29.61 19.06
N PRO A 780 6.43 -30.67 18.46
CA PRO A 780 5.67 -31.85 18.06
C PRO A 780 5.46 -32.86 19.20
N ARG A 781 6.17 -32.72 20.32
CA ARG A 781 6.02 -33.58 21.51
C ARG A 781 5.46 -32.78 22.68
N GLU A 782 4.53 -33.40 23.39
CA GLU A 782 3.88 -32.80 24.56
C GLU A 782 4.88 -32.55 25.70
N GLU A 783 5.86 -33.45 25.87
CA GLU A 783 6.93 -33.29 26.87
C GLU A 783 7.75 -32.02 26.64
N ASP A 784 8.08 -31.70 25.38
CA ASP A 784 8.83 -30.50 25.00
C ASP A 784 8.00 -29.24 25.26
N TYR A 785 6.72 -29.28 24.88
CA TYR A 785 5.76 -28.20 25.15
C TYR A 785 5.67 -27.88 26.65
N ASN A 786 5.55 -28.91 27.49
CA ASN A 786 5.40 -28.73 28.93
C ASN A 786 6.69 -28.25 29.59
N LYS A 787 7.85 -28.74 29.12
CA LYS A 787 9.15 -28.48 29.73
C LYS A 787 9.74 -27.11 29.39
N LEU A 788 9.58 -26.62 28.16
CA LEU A 788 10.26 -25.40 27.70
C LEU A 788 9.87 -24.16 28.52
N SER A 789 10.87 -23.52 29.13
CA SER A 789 10.77 -22.19 29.74
C SER A 789 11.01 -21.07 28.72
N ALA A 790 10.70 -19.83 29.11
CA ALA A 790 10.90 -18.65 28.26
C ALA A 790 12.38 -18.45 27.90
N GLU A 791 13.27 -18.62 28.89
CA GLU A 791 14.72 -18.51 28.73
C GLU A 791 15.25 -19.58 27.78
N GLN A 792 14.84 -20.83 27.96
CA GLN A 792 15.25 -21.95 27.08
C GLN A 792 14.79 -21.75 25.64
N ALA A 793 13.56 -21.24 25.45
CA ALA A 793 13.03 -20.93 24.14
C ALA A 793 13.84 -19.83 23.44
N VAL A 794 14.19 -18.75 24.15
CA VAL A 794 15.04 -17.67 23.63
C VAL A 794 16.46 -18.15 23.33
N GLU A 795 17.05 -18.97 24.20
CA GLU A 795 18.36 -19.58 23.97
C GLU A 795 18.38 -20.43 22.70
N ILE A 796 17.34 -21.24 22.47
CA ILE A 796 17.20 -22.04 21.23
C ILE A 796 17.20 -21.14 19.99
N LEU A 797 16.45 -20.03 19.99
CA LEU A 797 16.40 -19.10 18.87
C LEU A 797 17.73 -18.37 18.66
N ARG A 798 18.38 -17.92 19.75
CA ARG A 798 19.69 -17.25 19.70
C ARG A 798 20.82 -18.19 19.25
N GLU A 799 20.78 -19.46 19.64
CA GLU A 799 21.77 -20.47 19.27
C GLU A 799 21.83 -20.67 17.75
N VAL A 800 20.67 -20.60 17.09
CA VAL A 800 20.58 -20.83 15.65
C VAL A 800 20.67 -19.56 14.81
N ALA A 801 20.40 -18.41 15.42
CA ALA A 801 20.55 -17.10 14.81
C ALA A 801 22.02 -16.70 14.66
N MET A 802 22.26 -15.68 13.84
CA MET A 802 23.59 -15.07 13.71
C MET A 802 24.10 -14.50 15.04
N ASN A 803 25.36 -14.75 15.34
CA ASN A 803 26.03 -14.26 16.53
C ASN A 803 26.33 -12.76 16.43
N LYS A 804 26.62 -12.15 17.58
CA LYS A 804 26.85 -10.70 17.68
C LYS A 804 28.02 -10.21 16.82
N THR A 805 29.09 -10.99 16.71
CA THR A 805 30.29 -10.61 15.96
C THR A 805 30.00 -10.55 14.46
N GLU A 806 29.33 -11.56 13.92
CA GLU A 806 28.91 -11.57 12.51
C GLU A 806 27.85 -10.51 12.23
N ALA A 807 26.89 -10.30 13.15
CA ALA A 807 25.90 -9.24 13.05
C ALA A 807 26.54 -7.85 12.95
N ASP A 808 27.56 -7.57 13.77
CA ASP A 808 28.31 -6.32 13.70
C ASP A 808 29.08 -6.17 12.38
N ASN A 809 29.61 -7.27 11.82
CA ASN A 809 30.26 -7.26 10.50
C ASN A 809 29.26 -7.01 9.36
N VAL A 810 28.06 -7.60 9.43
CA VAL A 810 26.96 -7.38 8.47
C VAL A 810 26.48 -5.93 8.55
N ARG A 811 26.26 -5.39 9.76
CA ARG A 811 25.91 -3.98 9.98
C ARG A 811 26.92 -3.05 9.32
N LYS A 812 28.22 -3.24 9.62
CA LYS A 812 29.30 -2.42 9.04
C LYS A 812 29.31 -2.46 7.52
N ARG A 813 29.06 -3.61 6.91
CA ARG A 813 29.01 -3.75 5.45
C ARG A 813 27.80 -3.05 4.83
N LEU A 814 26.62 -3.15 5.45
CA LEU A 814 25.41 -2.46 4.98
C LEU A 814 25.52 -0.94 5.13
N THR A 815 26.05 -0.46 6.24
CA THR A 815 26.25 0.98 6.47
C THR A 815 27.39 1.54 5.62
N CYS A 816 28.43 0.77 5.31
CA CYS A 816 29.48 1.20 4.38
C CYS A 816 29.01 1.25 2.92
N GLN A 817 28.03 0.43 2.52
CA GLN A 817 27.45 0.47 1.16
C GLN A 817 26.53 1.68 0.92
N SER A 818 26.11 2.42 1.96
CA SER A 818 25.35 3.68 1.77
C SER A 818 26.20 4.82 1.19
N LEU A 819 27.52 4.69 1.24
CA LEU A 819 28.46 5.70 0.75
C LEU A 819 28.78 5.59 -0.75
N SER A 820 28.31 4.54 -1.45
CA SER A 820 28.71 4.25 -2.84
C SER A 820 27.56 4.14 -3.84
N THR A 821 26.38 4.70 -3.56
CA THR A 821 25.34 4.87 -4.60
C THR A 821 25.22 6.31 -5.09
N THR A 822 26.37 6.93 -5.40
CA THR A 822 26.40 8.06 -6.32
C THR A 822 26.59 7.48 -7.72
N LYS A 823 25.49 7.34 -8.48
CA LYS A 823 25.63 7.21 -9.94
C LYS A 823 26.36 8.47 -10.41
N HIS A 824 27.60 8.33 -10.86
CA HIS A 824 28.38 9.43 -11.42
C HIS A 824 27.53 10.25 -12.40
N LYS A 825 27.31 11.53 -12.09
CA LYS A 825 27.01 12.50 -13.14
C LYS A 825 28.29 12.69 -13.92
N THR A 826 28.37 12.15 -15.13
CA THR A 826 29.28 12.70 -16.12
C THR A 826 28.87 14.16 -16.31
N TYR A 827 29.74 15.09 -15.91
CA TYR A 827 29.47 16.51 -16.08
C TYR A 827 29.66 16.85 -17.56
N GLU A 828 28.57 17.16 -18.27
CA GLU A 828 28.65 17.54 -19.69
C GLU A 828 29.40 18.87 -19.91
N LYS A 829 29.52 19.69 -18.86
CA LYS A 829 30.20 20.99 -18.82
C LYS A 829 30.82 21.24 -17.46
N GLU A 830 31.76 22.18 -17.37
CA GLU A 830 32.38 22.62 -16.11
C GLU A 830 31.32 22.95 -15.04
N PRO A 831 31.38 22.36 -13.83
CA PRO A 831 30.45 22.66 -12.75
C PRO A 831 30.65 24.06 -12.18
N GLU A 832 29.60 24.62 -11.57
CA GLU A 832 29.68 25.86 -10.79
C GLU A 832 29.75 25.57 -9.28
N VAL A 833 30.43 26.43 -8.53
CA VAL A 833 30.52 26.40 -7.07
C VAL A 833 29.92 27.67 -6.47
N SER A 834 29.17 27.52 -5.37
CA SER A 834 28.68 28.64 -4.54
C SER A 834 29.55 28.80 -3.29
N VAL A 835 30.23 29.93 -3.12
CA VAL A 835 31.14 30.20 -1.99
C VAL A 835 30.57 31.24 -1.05
N GLY A 836 30.35 30.92 0.21
CA GLY A 836 29.95 31.87 1.25
C GLY A 836 31.13 32.75 1.69
N ILE A 837 31.01 34.07 1.53
CA ILE A 837 32.10 35.04 1.78
C ILE A 837 31.99 35.70 3.15
N LEU A 838 30.85 36.33 3.45
CA LEU A 838 30.63 37.03 4.73
C LEU A 838 29.15 37.08 5.10
N SER A 839 28.87 37.16 6.40
CA SER A 839 27.50 37.31 6.93
C SER A 839 27.42 38.52 7.88
N ALA A 840 26.58 39.51 7.56
CA ALA A 840 26.44 40.76 8.32
C ALA A 840 25.00 41.30 8.32
N GLN A 841 24.68 42.21 9.25
CA GLN A 841 23.39 42.92 9.28
C GLN A 841 23.24 43.91 8.11
N GLU A 842 24.36 44.41 7.60
CA GLU A 842 24.43 45.33 6.46
C GLU A 842 25.65 44.97 5.62
N ILE A 843 25.48 44.90 4.30
CA ILE A 843 26.56 44.58 3.35
C ILE A 843 26.64 45.70 2.32
N SER A 844 27.81 46.32 2.22
CA SER A 844 28.17 47.28 1.17
C SER A 844 29.06 46.59 0.13
N PHE A 845 28.78 46.84 -1.14
CA PHE A 845 29.55 46.26 -2.24
C PHE A 845 29.56 47.15 -3.47
N MET A 846 30.54 46.96 -4.34
CA MET A 846 30.71 47.70 -5.58
C MET A 846 30.67 46.74 -6.76
N LEU A 847 29.79 47.01 -7.73
CA LEU A 847 29.75 46.30 -9.01
C LEU A 847 30.70 47.02 -9.98
N ASN A 848 31.84 46.42 -10.29
CA ASN A 848 32.93 47.07 -11.06
C ASN A 848 32.65 47.08 -12.58
N ALA A 849 31.63 46.36 -13.03
CA ALA A 849 31.13 46.28 -14.40
C ALA A 849 29.59 46.16 -14.38
N PRO A 850 28.89 46.17 -15.53
CA PRO A 850 27.44 45.97 -15.57
C PRO A 850 27.01 44.56 -15.13
N TYR A 851 26.10 44.50 -14.15
CA TYR A 851 25.43 43.29 -13.68
C TYR A 851 23.92 43.40 -13.87
N THR A 852 23.26 42.30 -14.19
CA THR A 852 21.80 42.22 -14.26
C THR A 852 21.24 41.78 -12.91
N ALA A 853 20.31 42.55 -12.35
CA ALA A 853 19.52 42.16 -11.18
C ALA A 853 18.07 42.62 -11.36
N LYS A 854 17.11 41.72 -11.15
CA LYS A 854 15.66 41.96 -11.32
C LYS A 854 15.28 42.55 -12.71
N GLY A 855 16.04 42.20 -13.74
CA GLY A 855 15.81 42.67 -15.11
C GLY A 855 16.43 44.02 -15.45
N GLU A 856 17.09 44.68 -14.49
CA GLU A 856 17.79 45.94 -14.70
C GLU A 856 19.31 45.73 -14.78
N SER A 857 19.97 46.52 -15.62
CA SER A 857 21.43 46.61 -15.69
C SER A 857 21.94 47.62 -14.66
N ILE A 858 22.84 47.19 -13.78
CA ILE A 858 23.28 47.93 -12.60
C ILE A 858 24.80 47.90 -12.53
N VAL A 859 25.40 49.04 -12.18
CA VAL A 859 26.84 49.21 -11.99
C VAL A 859 27.07 50.19 -10.83
N GLY A 860 28.24 50.12 -10.21
CA GLY A 860 28.63 51.00 -9.11
C GLY A 860 28.17 50.53 -7.74
N GLN A 861 28.26 51.43 -6.75
CA GLN A 861 28.12 51.10 -5.34
C GLN A 861 26.68 50.78 -4.93
N GLN A 862 26.51 49.68 -4.20
CA GLN A 862 25.25 49.19 -3.66
C GLN A 862 25.40 48.92 -2.16
N ALA A 863 24.27 48.97 -1.45
CA ALA A 863 24.18 48.57 -0.05
C ALA A 863 22.86 47.82 0.18
N VAL A 864 22.91 46.80 1.03
CA VAL A 864 21.74 46.04 1.47
C VAL A 864 21.72 45.92 2.99
N LYS A 865 20.53 45.86 3.57
CA LYS A 865 20.36 45.76 5.03
C LYS A 865 19.30 44.72 5.40
N PHE A 866 19.55 43.97 6.48
CA PHE A 866 18.56 43.06 7.03
C PHE A 866 17.41 43.85 7.67
N SER A 867 16.18 43.53 7.30
CA SER A 867 14.98 44.16 7.83
C SER A 867 13.81 43.19 7.77
N GLU A 868 13.04 43.03 8.85
CA GLU A 868 11.81 42.21 8.89
C GLU A 868 11.95 40.80 8.30
N GLY A 869 13.09 40.13 8.52
CA GLY A 869 13.34 38.79 7.98
C GLY A 869 13.69 38.73 6.49
N GLY A 870 13.94 39.87 5.84
CA GLY A 870 14.34 39.99 4.43
C GLY A 870 15.50 40.96 4.19
N ILE A 871 15.84 41.11 2.92
CA ILE A 871 16.91 41.98 2.41
C ILE A 871 16.28 43.27 1.88
N LEU A 872 16.50 44.38 2.57
CA LEU A 872 16.09 45.70 2.11
C LEU A 872 17.13 46.24 1.11
N TRP A 873 16.69 46.52 -0.11
CA TRP A 873 17.50 47.11 -1.18
C TRP A 873 16.65 48.09 -1.99
N ARG A 874 17.10 49.35 -2.11
CA ARG A 874 16.36 50.44 -2.80
C ARG A 874 14.89 50.52 -2.37
N ASP A 875 14.65 50.59 -1.06
CA ASP A 875 13.32 50.67 -0.42
C ASP A 875 12.37 49.49 -0.70
N ASN A 876 12.89 48.39 -1.23
CA ASN A 876 12.12 47.18 -1.49
C ASN A 876 12.68 46.01 -0.68
N LEU A 877 11.78 45.18 -0.15
CA LEU A 877 12.13 44.01 0.64
C LEU A 877 12.18 42.75 -0.24
N TYR A 878 13.30 42.05 -0.21
CA TYR A 878 13.53 40.84 -1.01
C TYR A 878 13.84 39.64 -0.11
N ARG A 879 13.40 38.44 -0.51
CA ARG A 879 13.85 37.20 0.12
C ARG A 879 15.26 36.81 -0.33
N GLU A 880 15.60 37.15 -1.56
CA GLU A 880 16.88 36.86 -2.20
C GLU A 880 17.17 37.87 -3.33
N LEU A 881 18.43 38.27 -3.44
CA LEU A 881 18.96 39.11 -4.52
C LEU A 881 20.11 38.41 -5.23
N THR A 882 20.10 38.42 -6.56
CA THR A 882 21.19 37.86 -7.38
C THR A 882 21.59 38.89 -8.42
N PHE A 883 22.90 39.14 -8.49
CA PHE A 883 23.55 40.02 -9.45
C PHE A 883 24.36 39.12 -10.39
N VAL A 884 23.94 39.02 -11.65
CA VAL A 884 24.59 38.21 -12.69
C VAL A 884 25.44 39.11 -13.59
N PRO A 885 26.74 38.83 -13.82
CA PRO A 885 27.57 39.66 -14.68
C PRO A 885 27.10 39.63 -16.14
N GLN A 886 27.21 40.75 -16.86
CA GLN A 886 26.94 40.82 -18.31
C GLN A 886 28.17 40.50 -19.17
N GLU A 887 29.35 40.52 -18.57
CA GLU A 887 30.64 40.29 -19.23
C GLU A 887 31.44 39.25 -18.43
N GLU A 888 32.25 38.44 -19.12
CA GLU A 888 32.98 37.32 -18.49
C GLU A 888 34.05 37.79 -17.47
N GLU A 889 34.64 38.96 -17.70
CA GLU A 889 35.66 39.58 -16.83
C GLU A 889 35.07 40.56 -15.80
N ALA A 890 33.74 40.61 -15.69
CA ALA A 890 33.08 41.47 -14.72
C ALA A 890 33.38 41.00 -13.28
N SER A 891 33.67 41.95 -12.40
CA SER A 891 33.97 41.70 -10.99
C SER A 891 33.11 42.56 -10.05
N PHE A 892 33.04 42.15 -8.79
CA PHE A 892 32.44 42.92 -7.71
C PHE A 892 33.35 42.93 -6.50
N SER A 893 33.34 44.02 -5.74
CA SER A 893 34.13 44.18 -4.52
C SER A 893 33.22 44.21 -3.29
N LEU A 894 33.51 43.37 -2.30
CA LEU A 894 32.83 43.32 -1.01
C LEU A 894 33.68 44.00 0.06
N ASP A 895 33.07 44.92 0.80
CA ASP A 895 33.74 45.60 1.91
C ASP A 895 33.72 44.76 3.20
N ASN A 896 34.71 44.97 4.06
CA ASN A 896 34.80 44.37 5.40
C ASN A 896 34.79 42.83 5.43
N VAL A 897 35.37 42.16 4.43
CA VAL A 897 35.56 40.69 4.45
C VAL A 897 36.57 40.33 5.52
N THR A 898 36.15 39.56 6.53
CA THR A 898 37.02 39.06 7.59
C THR A 898 37.86 37.90 7.07
N ILE A 899 39.16 37.91 7.33
CA ILE A 899 40.09 36.83 6.99
C ILE A 899 40.72 36.31 8.28
N GLY A 900 40.86 34.99 8.42
CA GLY A 900 41.49 34.35 9.58
C GLY A 900 40.58 34.37 10.79
N VAL A 901 39.32 33.96 10.63
CA VAL A 901 38.31 33.99 11.69
C VAL A 901 38.78 33.11 12.86
N ASP A 902 38.81 33.66 14.07
CA ASP A 902 39.31 33.01 15.29
C ASP A 902 40.81 32.64 15.29
N PHE A 903 41.58 33.19 14.34
CA PHE A 903 43.05 33.15 14.35
C PHE A 903 43.67 34.47 14.81
N HIS A 904 44.91 34.43 15.28
CA HIS A 904 45.61 35.60 15.86
C HIS A 904 45.92 36.73 14.87
N TRP A 905 45.72 36.50 13.57
CA TRP A 905 45.96 37.47 12.49
C TRP A 905 44.65 37.96 11.84
N GLN A 906 43.50 37.76 12.50
CA GLN A 906 42.19 38.18 12.01
C GLN A 906 42.16 39.66 11.60
N ARG A 907 41.76 39.96 10.36
CA ARG A 907 41.61 41.34 9.86
C ARG A 907 40.47 41.47 8.85
N GLN A 908 39.96 42.69 8.68
CA GLN A 908 38.95 43.02 7.66
C GLN A 908 39.60 43.77 6.50
N GLN A 909 39.28 43.38 5.26
CA GLN A 909 39.73 44.07 4.06
C GLN A 909 38.69 43.95 2.94
N THR A 910 38.70 44.90 2.00
CA THR A 910 37.89 44.79 0.77
C THR A 910 38.50 43.71 -0.12
N GLN A 911 37.67 42.77 -0.59
CA GLN A 911 38.09 41.73 -1.55
C GLN A 911 37.26 41.83 -2.83
N THR A 912 37.89 41.52 -3.96
CA THR A 912 37.27 41.58 -5.28
C THR A 912 37.12 40.17 -5.85
N PHE A 913 35.95 39.86 -6.37
CA PHE A 913 35.57 38.53 -6.85
C PHE A 913 35.02 38.61 -8.28
N ASN A 914 35.20 37.55 -9.04
CA ASN A 914 34.56 37.35 -10.35
C ASN A 914 33.27 36.54 -10.19
N GLY A 915 32.42 36.56 -11.21
CA GLY A 915 31.21 35.74 -11.28
C GLY A 915 30.00 36.39 -10.62
N THR A 916 29.00 35.58 -10.30
CA THR A 916 27.70 36.04 -9.80
C THR A 916 27.74 36.32 -8.30
N LEU A 917 27.14 37.42 -7.84
CA LEU A 917 26.93 37.72 -6.42
C LEU A 917 25.48 37.44 -6.04
N ARG A 918 25.27 36.54 -5.08
CA ARG A 918 23.97 36.17 -4.54
C ARG A 918 23.91 36.52 -3.05
N LEU A 919 22.82 37.14 -2.61
CA LEU A 919 22.57 37.59 -1.25
C LEU A 919 21.31 36.91 -0.72
N VAL A 920 21.44 36.27 0.44
CA VAL A 920 20.37 35.50 1.10
C VAL A 920 20.36 35.78 2.59
N VAL A 921 19.26 35.48 3.29
CA VAL A 921 19.11 35.68 4.74
C VAL A 921 19.32 34.36 5.48
N GLU A 922 20.18 34.37 6.50
CA GLU A 922 20.42 33.24 7.42
C GLU A 922 20.69 33.77 8.85
N ALA A 923 20.01 33.20 9.85
CA ALA A 923 20.19 33.53 11.28
C ALA A 923 20.23 35.05 11.58
N ASP A 924 19.21 35.77 11.12
CA ASP A 924 19.04 37.22 11.24
C ASP A 924 20.15 38.07 10.59
N LYS A 925 20.98 37.51 9.69
CA LYS A 925 22.00 38.22 8.93
C LYS A 925 21.81 38.01 7.42
N ILE A 926 22.40 38.89 6.62
CA ILE A 926 22.54 38.70 5.17
C ILE A 926 23.87 37.99 4.94
N THR A 927 23.86 36.93 4.13
CA THR A 927 25.04 36.20 3.68
C THR A 927 25.32 36.50 2.22
N ALA A 928 26.55 36.94 1.93
CA ALA A 928 27.05 37.12 0.57
C ALA A 928 27.67 35.82 0.04
N ILE A 929 27.15 35.35 -1.09
CA ILE A 929 27.54 34.10 -1.77
C ILE A 929 28.06 34.45 -3.16
N ASN A 930 29.27 34.01 -3.48
CA ASN A 930 29.85 34.14 -4.81
C ASN A 930 29.66 32.84 -5.61
N GLN A 931 29.03 32.90 -6.78
CA GLN A 931 28.86 31.76 -7.68
C GLN A 931 29.76 31.90 -8.91
N LEU A 932 30.60 30.91 -9.17
CA LEU A 932 31.59 30.92 -10.24
C LEU A 932 31.94 29.50 -10.72
N PRO A 933 32.52 29.34 -11.93
CA PRO A 933 33.01 28.05 -12.41
C PRO A 933 34.12 27.48 -11.53
N VAL A 934 34.14 26.14 -11.38
CA VAL A 934 35.09 25.42 -10.50
C VAL A 934 36.55 25.77 -10.81
N GLU A 935 36.94 25.88 -12.07
CA GLU A 935 38.35 26.12 -12.44
C GLU A 935 38.80 27.54 -12.10
N GLN A 936 37.88 28.52 -12.12
CA GLN A 936 38.15 29.89 -11.64
C GLN A 936 38.31 29.93 -10.12
N TYR A 937 37.48 29.17 -9.39
CA TYR A 937 37.60 29.02 -7.94
C TYR A 937 38.96 28.42 -7.54
N LEU A 938 39.39 27.35 -8.22
CA LEU A 938 40.68 26.70 -7.95
C LEU A 938 41.87 27.64 -8.13
N ALA A 939 41.82 28.56 -9.10
CA ALA A 939 42.89 29.53 -9.31
C ALA A 939 43.08 30.44 -8.09
N SER A 940 42.01 30.84 -7.41
CA SER A 940 42.06 31.63 -6.17
C SER A 940 42.51 30.78 -4.97
N VAL A 941 41.98 29.54 -4.84
CA VAL A 941 42.35 28.64 -3.75
C VAL A 941 43.83 28.30 -3.78
N ILE A 942 44.35 27.82 -4.91
CA ILE A 942 45.76 27.41 -5.01
C ILE A 942 46.68 28.59 -4.74
N SER A 943 46.34 29.79 -5.26
CA SER A 943 47.14 31.00 -5.03
C SER A 943 47.08 31.53 -3.60
N SER A 944 46.11 31.07 -2.80
CA SER A 944 45.95 31.43 -1.39
C SER A 944 46.55 30.39 -0.43
N GLU A 945 46.53 29.11 -0.84
CA GLU A 945 47.05 27.97 -0.08
C GLU A 945 48.56 27.77 -0.27
N MET A 946 49.13 28.16 -1.41
CA MET A 946 50.56 28.02 -1.72
C MET A 946 51.08 29.14 -2.62
N LYS A 947 52.41 29.26 -2.73
CA LYS A 947 53.00 30.24 -3.65
C LYS A 947 52.75 29.83 -5.09
N SER A 948 52.37 30.80 -5.90
CA SER A 948 52.12 30.62 -7.34
C SER A 948 53.37 30.23 -8.15
N THR A 949 54.57 30.38 -7.57
CA THR A 949 55.87 29.98 -8.14
C THR A 949 56.32 28.57 -7.75
N SER A 950 55.46 27.77 -7.10
CA SER A 950 55.75 26.39 -6.73
C SER A 950 56.05 25.49 -7.95
N ALA A 951 56.74 24.37 -7.72
CA ALA A 951 57.04 23.40 -8.77
C ALA A 951 55.78 22.93 -9.52
N ALA A 952 55.90 22.71 -10.83
CA ALA A 952 54.76 22.44 -11.70
C ALA A 952 53.97 21.18 -11.31
N GLU A 953 54.65 20.11 -10.91
CA GLU A 953 53.99 18.86 -10.49
C GLU A 953 53.27 19.01 -9.14
N LEU A 954 53.81 19.82 -8.22
CA LEU A 954 53.12 20.17 -6.98
C LEU A 954 51.84 20.98 -7.25
N LEU A 955 51.90 21.97 -8.15
CA LEU A 955 50.73 22.77 -8.56
C LEU A 955 49.65 21.89 -9.21
N LYS A 956 50.04 20.93 -10.05
CA LYS A 956 49.11 19.96 -10.67
C LYS A 956 48.47 19.03 -9.63
N ALA A 957 49.27 18.48 -8.71
CA ALA A 957 48.77 17.64 -7.63
C ALA A 957 47.75 18.42 -6.78
N HIS A 958 48.07 19.66 -6.43
CA HIS A 958 47.17 20.51 -5.65
C HIS A 958 45.88 20.86 -6.40
N ALA A 959 45.95 21.10 -7.71
CA ALA A 959 44.76 21.33 -8.53
C ALA A 959 43.80 20.12 -8.51
N VAL A 960 44.33 18.90 -8.63
CA VAL A 960 43.52 17.68 -8.59
C VAL A 960 42.91 17.44 -7.21
N ILE A 961 43.66 17.58 -6.10
CA ILE A 961 43.08 17.38 -4.76
C ILE A 961 42.05 18.45 -4.43
N SER A 962 42.32 19.72 -4.75
CA SER A 962 41.39 20.81 -4.46
C SER A 962 40.08 20.62 -5.24
N ARG A 963 40.16 20.21 -6.51
CA ARG A 963 38.98 19.87 -7.33
C ARG A 963 38.23 18.66 -6.79
N SER A 964 38.93 17.60 -6.43
CA SER A 964 38.34 16.36 -5.91
C SER A 964 37.59 16.64 -4.61
N TRP A 965 38.24 17.33 -3.68
CA TRP A 965 37.63 17.73 -2.42
C TRP A 965 36.39 18.60 -2.67
N LEU A 966 36.50 19.63 -3.51
CA LEU A 966 35.38 20.53 -3.80
C LEU A 966 34.19 19.79 -4.40
N LEU A 967 34.41 18.95 -5.41
CA LEU A 967 33.33 18.22 -6.08
C LEU A 967 32.73 17.16 -5.15
N ALA A 968 33.53 16.49 -4.33
CA ALA A 968 33.04 15.59 -3.29
C ALA A 968 32.17 16.35 -2.27
N GLN A 969 32.53 17.59 -1.90
CA GLN A 969 31.66 18.44 -1.10
C GLN A 969 30.37 18.77 -1.88
N ILE A 970 30.45 19.30 -3.10
CA ILE A 970 29.26 19.64 -3.91
C ILE A 970 28.30 18.45 -4.02
N GLU A 971 28.78 17.25 -4.35
CA GLU A 971 27.99 16.01 -4.37
C GLU A 971 27.37 15.71 -3.00
N LYS A 972 28.15 15.77 -1.91
CA LYS A 972 27.65 15.55 -0.54
C LYS A 972 26.50 16.51 -0.20
N ARG A 973 26.53 17.79 -0.61
CA ARG A 973 25.42 18.74 -0.35
C ARG A 973 24.21 18.56 -1.24
N HIS A 974 24.41 18.23 -2.51
CA HIS A 974 23.27 17.92 -3.37
C HIS A 974 22.51 16.72 -2.84
N ASN A 975 23.21 15.69 -2.35
CA ASN A 975 22.59 14.56 -1.68
C ASN A 975 21.90 14.94 -0.35
N LEU A 976 22.34 16.00 0.34
CA LEU A 976 21.71 16.50 1.58
C LEU A 976 20.47 17.38 1.35
N LYS A 977 20.32 18.01 0.17
CA LYS A 977 19.14 18.85 -0.15
C LYS A 977 17.86 18.05 -0.40
N ASP A 978 17.98 16.75 -0.67
CA ASP A 978 16.84 15.86 -0.90
C ASP A 978 16.26 15.26 0.40
N GLY A 979 16.90 15.46 1.56
CA GLY A 979 16.29 15.15 2.84
C GLY A 979 17.27 14.87 3.97
N GLN A 980 17.70 15.91 4.70
CA GLN A 980 18.16 15.79 6.09
C GLN A 980 18.51 17.18 6.63
N ASN A 981 17.80 17.64 7.65
CA ASN A 981 18.29 18.67 8.57
C ASN A 981 18.33 18.00 9.95
N ASN A 982 19.49 17.47 10.35
CA ASN A 982 19.97 17.33 11.74
C ASN A 982 21.17 16.37 11.80
N PHE A 983 22.36 16.86 11.42
CA PHE A 983 23.62 16.26 11.87
C PHE A 983 24.25 17.24 12.85
N PHE A 984 24.29 16.89 14.14
CA PHE A 984 25.07 17.65 15.11
C PHE A 984 26.50 17.11 15.08
N SER A 985 27.47 17.95 14.71
CA SER A 985 28.90 17.65 14.63
C SER A 985 29.59 17.55 16.01
N PHE A 986 28.85 17.12 17.04
CA PHE A 986 29.37 16.93 18.38
C PHE A 986 28.65 15.83 19.18
N VAL A 987 29.39 15.14 20.05
CA VAL A 987 28.88 14.30 21.13
C VAL A 987 29.17 15.04 22.43
N LYS A 988 28.11 15.36 23.19
CA LYS A 988 28.24 15.98 24.52
C LYS A 988 27.59 15.10 25.58
N LYS A 989 28.38 14.65 26.54
CA LYS A 989 27.97 14.02 27.81
C LYS A 989 28.51 14.85 28.96
N ASP A 990 28.13 14.51 30.20
CA ASP A 990 28.55 15.26 31.39
C ASP A 990 30.08 15.25 31.60
N ASP A 991 30.77 14.21 31.13
CA ASP A 991 32.22 14.00 31.27
C ASP A 991 32.98 13.96 29.92
N GLU A 992 32.30 14.26 28.80
CA GLU A 992 32.85 14.06 27.46
C GLU A 992 32.33 15.07 26.44
N ILE A 993 33.24 15.70 25.68
CA ILE A 993 32.95 16.57 24.54
C ILE A 993 33.79 16.11 23.34
N ILE A 994 33.19 15.41 22.39
CA ILE A 994 33.83 15.03 21.12
C ILE A 994 33.24 15.88 20.02
N ARG A 995 34.02 16.80 19.44
CA ARG A 995 33.53 17.71 18.40
C ARG A 995 34.45 17.68 17.19
N TRP A 996 33.89 17.45 16.01
CA TRP A 996 34.61 17.68 14.76
C TRP A 996 33.97 18.83 14.00
N TYR A 997 34.73 19.42 13.10
CA TYR A 997 34.25 20.50 12.24
C TYR A 997 34.31 19.98 10.81
N ASP A 998 33.15 19.85 10.19
CA ASP A 998 33.00 19.53 8.77
C ASP A 998 31.92 20.44 8.17
N ARG A 999 31.77 20.42 6.85
CA ARG A 999 30.96 21.36 6.08
C ARG A 999 29.43 21.31 6.31
N GLU A 1000 28.95 20.41 7.17
CA GLU A 1000 27.53 20.36 7.59
C GLU A 1000 27.06 21.63 8.33
N ASP A 1001 28.00 22.52 8.71
CA ASP A 1001 27.70 23.86 9.22
C ASP A 1001 27.16 24.85 8.15
N HIS A 1002 27.24 24.52 6.85
CA HIS A 1002 26.87 25.42 5.75
C HIS A 1002 25.69 24.89 4.92
N THR A 1003 24.48 25.41 5.13
CA THR A 1003 23.27 24.89 4.45
C THR A 1003 23.02 25.57 3.08
N ILE A 1004 23.36 26.85 2.96
CA ILE A 1004 22.94 27.72 1.85
C ILE A 1004 23.97 27.89 0.72
N PHE A 1005 25.23 27.55 0.92
CA PHE A 1005 26.31 27.58 -0.09
C PHE A 1005 27.14 26.28 -0.09
N ASP A 1006 28.00 26.10 -1.10
CA ASP A 1006 28.78 24.87 -1.27
C ASP A 1006 30.04 24.85 -0.40
N VAL A 1007 30.76 25.95 -0.23
CA VAL A 1007 31.95 26.03 0.63
C VAL A 1007 32.05 27.44 1.22
N CYS A 1008 32.73 27.63 2.36
CA CYS A 1008 33.04 28.97 2.85
C CYS A 1008 34.42 29.44 2.36
N ALA A 1009 34.66 30.75 2.39
CA ALA A 1009 35.91 31.36 1.96
C ALA A 1009 37.09 31.25 2.97
N ASP A 1010 36.83 30.66 4.14
CA ASP A 1010 37.76 30.62 5.27
C ASP A 1010 38.54 29.30 5.36
N ASP A 1011 39.54 29.24 6.24
CA ASP A 1011 40.41 28.07 6.48
C ASP A 1011 39.64 26.82 6.95
N HIS A 1012 38.36 26.96 7.32
CA HIS A 1012 37.45 25.84 7.60
C HIS A 1012 37.19 24.95 6.37
N CYS A 1013 37.17 25.52 5.16
CA CYS A 1013 36.93 24.79 3.92
C CYS A 1013 38.19 24.74 3.06
N GLN A 1014 38.40 25.78 2.26
CA GLN A 1014 39.59 26.03 1.45
C GLN A 1014 39.73 27.54 1.34
N ARG A 1015 40.94 28.07 1.52
CA ARG A 1015 41.17 29.51 1.58
C ARG A 1015 40.87 30.16 0.23
N TYR A 1016 39.78 30.94 0.13
CA TYR A 1016 39.34 31.60 -1.10
C TYR A 1016 39.31 33.12 -0.90
N GLN A 1017 40.22 33.85 -1.56
CA GLN A 1017 40.41 35.30 -1.33
C GLN A 1017 40.10 36.17 -2.56
N GLY A 1018 39.37 35.62 -3.54
CA GLY A 1018 39.00 36.33 -4.76
C GLY A 1018 40.17 36.50 -5.74
N ILE A 1019 40.21 37.64 -6.44
CA ILE A 1019 41.27 37.98 -7.41
C ILE A 1019 42.55 38.34 -6.66
N THR A 1020 43.57 37.48 -6.74
CA THR A 1020 44.94 37.75 -6.27
C THR A 1020 45.82 38.13 -7.47
N GLU A 1021 46.48 39.29 -7.42
CA GLU A 1021 47.20 39.86 -8.57
C GLU A 1021 48.56 39.18 -8.87
N GLU A 1022 49.13 38.39 -7.95
CA GLU A 1022 50.49 37.84 -8.09
C GLU A 1022 50.56 36.39 -8.61
N GLY A 1023 51.21 36.21 -9.77
CA GLY A 1023 51.72 34.91 -10.25
C GLY A 1023 50.71 33.96 -10.92
N ARG A 1024 49.55 34.47 -11.34
CA ARG A 1024 48.42 33.71 -11.93
C ARG A 1024 48.78 32.71 -13.05
N ARG A 1025 49.88 32.90 -13.80
CA ARG A 1025 50.13 32.13 -15.03
C ARG A 1025 50.44 30.66 -14.80
N ASP A 1026 51.35 30.34 -13.87
CA ASP A 1026 51.78 28.95 -13.66
C ASP A 1026 50.69 28.12 -12.98
N VAL A 1027 49.98 28.73 -12.03
CA VAL A 1027 48.76 28.17 -11.42
C VAL A 1027 47.70 27.87 -12.48
N ILE A 1028 47.37 28.84 -13.35
CA ILE A 1028 46.40 28.64 -14.44
C ILE A 1028 46.86 27.54 -15.39
N ASN A 1029 48.16 27.46 -15.70
CA ASN A 1029 48.69 26.41 -16.57
C ASN A 1029 48.56 25.01 -15.94
N ALA A 1030 48.83 24.87 -14.64
CA ALA A 1030 48.65 23.61 -13.91
C ALA A 1030 47.18 23.19 -13.83
N ILE A 1031 46.28 24.15 -13.56
CA ILE A 1031 44.83 23.95 -13.56
C ILE A 1031 44.35 23.49 -14.94
N ARG A 1032 44.78 24.15 -16.03
CA ARG A 1032 44.45 23.75 -17.41
C ARG A 1032 44.99 22.36 -17.75
N ALA A 1033 46.23 22.05 -17.36
CA ALA A 1033 46.85 20.75 -17.63
C ALA A 1033 46.12 19.59 -16.93
N THR A 1034 45.48 19.87 -15.80
CA THR A 1034 44.72 18.89 -14.99
C THR A 1034 43.21 19.12 -15.04
N ARG A 1035 42.72 19.87 -16.04
CA ARG A 1035 41.31 20.26 -16.14
C ARG A 1035 40.40 19.04 -16.07
N GLY A 1036 39.39 19.14 -15.21
CA GLY A 1036 38.42 18.07 -14.94
C GLY A 1036 38.98 16.81 -14.28
N GLN A 1037 40.29 16.72 -13.98
CA GLN A 1037 40.87 15.55 -13.30
C GLN A 1037 40.59 15.59 -11.80
N VAL A 1038 40.12 14.47 -11.29
CA VAL A 1038 39.83 14.22 -9.87
C VAL A 1038 40.34 12.85 -9.44
N LEU A 1039 40.51 12.67 -8.13
CA LEU A 1039 40.71 11.38 -7.50
C LEU A 1039 39.37 10.67 -7.31
N VAL A 1040 39.31 9.42 -7.70
CA VAL A 1040 38.17 8.52 -7.50
C VAL A 1040 38.62 7.23 -6.82
N TYR A 1041 37.78 6.68 -5.95
CA TYR A 1041 37.98 5.36 -5.38
C TYR A 1041 36.73 4.52 -5.64
N GLY A 1042 36.88 3.45 -6.43
CA GLY A 1042 35.71 2.81 -7.04
C GLY A 1042 35.01 3.78 -7.99
N ASP A 1043 33.73 4.04 -7.71
CA ASP A 1043 32.87 4.95 -8.47
C ASP A 1043 32.56 6.26 -7.71
N ASP A 1044 33.29 6.59 -6.64
CA ASP A 1044 33.05 7.82 -5.86
C ASP A 1044 34.24 8.79 -5.96
N ILE A 1045 33.95 10.10 -5.99
CA ILE A 1045 34.99 11.14 -5.91
C ILE A 1045 35.57 11.14 -4.51
N CYS A 1046 36.90 11.08 -4.41
CA CYS A 1046 37.59 11.08 -3.12
C CYS A 1046 37.43 12.43 -2.39
N ASP A 1047 37.03 12.40 -1.11
CA ASP A 1047 37.26 13.49 -0.16
C ASP A 1047 38.78 13.69 0.03
N ALA A 1048 39.39 14.54 -0.81
CA ALA A 1048 40.84 14.70 -0.91
C ALA A 1048 41.39 15.74 0.09
N ARG A 1049 41.35 15.40 1.39
CA ARG A 1049 41.94 16.23 2.47
C ARG A 1049 43.47 16.34 2.34
N PHE A 1050 44.05 17.45 2.79
CA PHE A 1050 45.49 17.70 2.78
C PHE A 1050 45.93 18.57 3.97
N SER A 1051 47.19 18.51 4.37
CA SER A 1051 47.74 19.32 5.48
C SER A 1051 49.19 19.73 5.25
N LYS A 1052 49.69 20.75 5.97
CA LYS A 1052 51.04 21.30 5.81
C LYS A 1052 52.12 20.24 6.00
N CYS A 1053 52.13 19.56 7.15
CA CYS A 1053 53.14 18.54 7.48
C CYS A 1053 52.52 17.38 8.25
N CYS A 1054 52.68 16.14 7.76
CA CYS A 1054 52.12 14.96 8.44
C CYS A 1054 52.96 14.52 9.66
N GLY A 1055 54.24 14.93 9.76
CA GLY A 1055 55.15 14.51 10.84
C GLY A 1055 55.81 13.14 10.60
N GLY A 1056 55.83 12.67 9.36
CA GLY A 1056 56.38 11.37 8.94
C GLY A 1056 55.33 10.26 8.84
N ALA A 1057 54.11 10.52 9.30
CA ALA A 1057 52.98 9.59 9.26
C ALA A 1057 51.67 10.32 8.94
N THR A 1058 50.98 9.89 7.88
CA THR A 1058 49.62 10.36 7.61
C THR A 1058 48.62 9.67 8.53
N GLU A 1059 47.43 10.26 8.70
CA GLU A 1059 46.35 9.76 9.56
C GLU A 1059 45.11 9.34 8.76
N GLU A 1060 44.26 8.53 9.39
CA GLU A 1060 42.96 8.13 8.84
C GLU A 1060 41.86 9.15 9.17
N PHE A 1061 40.93 9.34 8.22
CA PHE A 1061 39.85 10.34 8.30
C PHE A 1061 39.05 10.31 9.62
N GLN A 1062 38.72 9.11 10.09
CA GLN A 1062 37.85 8.89 11.25
C GLN A 1062 38.39 9.42 12.58
N TYR A 1063 39.68 9.68 12.69
CA TYR A 1063 40.30 10.20 13.91
C TYR A 1063 40.24 11.72 14.00
N CYS A 1064 40.06 12.41 12.86
CA CYS A 1064 39.94 13.86 12.77
C CYS A 1064 38.49 14.34 12.59
N TRP A 1065 37.65 13.57 11.89
CA TRP A 1065 36.25 13.91 11.57
C TRP A 1065 35.27 12.83 12.06
N GLU A 1066 34.11 12.66 11.42
CA GLU A 1066 33.13 11.62 11.72
C GLU A 1066 33.78 10.22 11.79
N ASN A 1067 33.26 9.31 12.61
CA ASN A 1067 33.81 7.95 12.80
C ASN A 1067 33.54 7.03 11.59
N MET A 1068 33.94 7.47 10.40
CA MET A 1068 33.70 6.82 9.11
C MET A 1068 35.04 6.57 8.40
N PRO A 1069 35.45 5.29 8.26
CA PRO A 1069 36.66 4.98 7.51
C PRO A 1069 36.51 5.39 6.03
N LYS A 1070 37.52 6.08 5.48
CA LYS A 1070 37.63 6.34 4.04
C LYS A 1070 38.78 5.48 3.48
N PRO A 1071 38.52 4.47 2.62
CA PRO A 1071 39.53 3.48 2.20
C PRO A 1071 40.78 4.05 1.53
N TYR A 1072 40.68 5.25 0.95
CA TYR A 1072 41.76 5.97 0.27
C TYR A 1072 42.48 7.00 1.17
N LEU A 1073 42.02 7.22 2.40
CA LEU A 1073 42.68 8.08 3.40
C LEU A 1073 43.28 7.22 4.50
N LEU A 1074 44.38 6.56 4.17
CA LEU A 1074 45.06 5.61 5.05
C LEU A 1074 46.21 6.27 5.80
N ALA A 1075 46.53 5.74 6.98
CA ALA A 1075 47.77 6.04 7.67
C ALA A 1075 48.94 5.33 6.97
N ILE A 1076 49.83 6.11 6.38
CA ILE A 1076 51.02 5.64 5.66
C ILE A 1076 52.26 6.35 6.19
N ARG A 1077 53.41 5.72 5.96
CA ARG A 1077 54.71 6.35 6.18
C ARG A 1077 54.99 7.31 5.02
N ASP A 1078 55.33 8.55 5.35
CA ASP A 1078 55.71 9.58 4.38
C ASP A 1078 57.18 9.42 3.95
N GLY A 1079 57.49 8.28 3.35
CA GLY A 1079 58.86 7.89 2.99
C GLY A 1079 58.99 6.38 2.75
N HIS A 1080 60.21 5.86 2.86
CA HIS A 1080 60.48 4.44 2.65
C HIS A 1080 60.30 3.61 3.94
N GLY A 1081 59.74 2.40 3.81
CA GLY A 1081 59.58 1.43 4.91
C GLY A 1081 58.15 1.34 5.46
N THR A 1082 57.98 0.55 6.53
CA THR A 1082 56.68 0.37 7.20
C THR A 1082 56.48 1.40 8.31
N LEU A 1083 55.23 1.82 8.50
CA LEU A 1083 54.81 2.66 9.63
C LEU A 1083 54.63 1.77 10.87
N PRO A 1084 55.26 2.07 12.02
CA PRO A 1084 54.96 1.39 13.28
C PRO A 1084 53.54 1.70 13.77
N ASP A 1085 52.97 0.85 14.62
CA ASP A 1085 51.64 1.09 15.19
C ASP A 1085 51.69 2.16 16.29
N LEU A 1086 51.46 3.41 15.90
CA LEU A 1086 51.54 4.58 16.79
C LEU A 1086 50.32 4.75 17.71
N ARG A 1087 49.41 3.76 17.76
CA ARG A 1087 48.30 3.75 18.74
C ARG A 1087 48.78 3.41 20.15
N SER A 1088 49.95 2.77 20.27
CA SER A 1088 50.59 2.50 21.56
C SER A 1088 51.37 3.72 22.05
N GLU A 1089 51.18 4.12 23.32
CA GLU A 1089 51.94 5.24 23.92
C GLU A 1089 53.45 5.08 23.82
N THR A 1090 53.97 3.85 23.99
CA THR A 1090 55.41 3.58 23.90
C THR A 1090 55.92 3.85 22.48
N ALA A 1091 55.24 3.30 21.47
CA ALA A 1091 55.60 3.49 20.07
C ALA A 1091 55.45 4.96 19.63
N ALA A 1092 54.38 5.63 20.08
CA ALA A 1092 54.16 7.06 19.83
C ALA A 1092 55.26 7.93 20.45
N THR A 1093 55.67 7.63 21.68
CA THR A 1093 56.75 8.35 22.38
C THR A 1093 58.09 8.18 21.65
N GLU A 1094 58.45 6.95 21.27
CA GLU A 1094 59.68 6.68 20.51
C GLU A 1094 59.65 7.37 19.14
N TRP A 1095 58.51 7.36 18.44
CA TRP A 1095 58.37 7.99 17.12
C TRP A 1095 58.41 9.52 17.15
N ILE A 1096 57.72 10.13 18.11
CA ILE A 1096 57.63 11.59 18.25
C ILE A 1096 58.95 12.16 18.78
N LYS A 1097 59.65 11.46 19.68
CA LYS A 1097 60.95 11.93 20.18
C LYS A 1097 62.13 11.60 19.27
N SER A 1098 61.95 10.72 18.29
CA SER A 1098 62.93 10.49 17.23
C SER A 1098 62.67 11.39 16.03
N SER A 1099 63.64 11.45 15.11
CA SER A 1099 63.53 12.17 13.83
C SER A 1099 63.75 11.19 12.67
N PRO A 1100 62.74 10.36 12.34
CA PRO A 1100 62.88 9.39 11.25
C PRO A 1100 63.00 10.08 9.90
N ASP A 1101 63.65 9.41 8.95
CA ASP A 1101 63.70 9.85 7.55
C ASP A 1101 62.30 9.84 6.94
N SER A 1102 61.91 10.94 6.30
CA SER A 1102 60.58 11.18 5.72
C SER A 1102 60.65 12.32 4.70
N PHE A 1103 59.80 12.30 3.68
CA PHE A 1103 59.75 13.37 2.68
C PHE A 1103 59.45 14.72 3.33
N CYS A 1104 58.53 14.80 4.30
CA CYS A 1104 58.26 16.05 5.00
C CYS A 1104 59.34 16.51 6.02
N ASN A 1105 60.41 15.73 6.21
CA ASN A 1105 61.53 16.07 7.08
C ASN A 1105 62.62 16.82 6.29
N THR A 1106 62.38 18.08 5.98
CA THR A 1106 63.33 18.92 5.22
C THR A 1106 63.59 20.24 5.92
N THR A 1107 64.82 20.75 5.77
CA THR A 1107 65.24 22.08 6.20
C THR A 1107 65.59 22.99 5.02
N ASP A 1108 65.34 22.53 3.79
CA ASP A 1108 65.61 23.29 2.57
C ASP A 1108 64.66 24.50 2.47
N ARG A 1109 65.22 25.70 2.62
CA ARG A 1109 64.46 26.96 2.58
C ARG A 1109 63.79 27.23 1.25
N GLN A 1110 64.37 26.78 0.13
CA GLN A 1110 63.77 26.99 -1.19
C GLN A 1110 62.50 26.16 -1.35
N ILE A 1111 62.54 24.91 -0.89
CA ILE A 1111 61.40 23.98 -0.95
C ILE A 1111 60.31 24.42 0.04
N LEU A 1112 60.72 24.79 1.27
CA LEU A 1112 59.79 25.29 2.27
C LEU A 1112 59.10 26.59 1.83
N ALA A 1113 59.79 27.47 1.12
CA ALA A 1113 59.19 28.69 0.58
C ALA A 1113 58.13 28.44 -0.51
N GLN A 1114 58.07 27.24 -1.12
CA GLN A 1114 57.00 26.89 -2.08
C GLN A 1114 55.65 26.66 -1.36
N VAL A 1115 55.70 26.06 -0.17
CA VAL A 1115 54.50 25.66 0.61
C VAL A 1115 54.16 26.67 1.71
N LEU A 1116 55.15 27.29 2.34
CA LEU A 1116 54.97 28.21 3.45
C LEU A 1116 54.90 29.67 2.97
N ASN A 1117 53.77 30.32 3.25
CA ASN A 1117 53.59 31.75 3.05
C ASN A 1117 54.58 32.56 3.91
N ASP A 1118 54.83 33.82 3.56
CA ASP A 1118 55.92 34.62 4.17
C ASP A 1118 55.86 34.72 5.69
N TYR A 1119 54.67 34.69 6.28
CA TYR A 1119 54.47 34.68 7.73
C TYR A 1119 54.75 33.31 8.39
N ASP A 1120 54.53 32.20 7.68
CA ASP A 1120 54.73 30.84 8.21
C ASP A 1120 56.20 30.40 8.17
N GLN A 1121 57.04 31.05 7.36
CA GLN A 1121 58.47 30.72 7.22
C GLN A 1121 59.30 30.98 8.49
N GLU A 1122 58.74 31.70 9.48
CA GLU A 1122 59.38 31.95 10.77
C GLU A 1122 59.33 30.75 11.73
N THR A 1123 58.61 29.67 11.36
CA THR A 1123 58.45 28.46 12.17
C THR A 1123 59.28 27.29 11.60
N PRO A 1124 60.52 27.04 12.07
CA PRO A 1124 61.38 25.99 11.50
C PRO A 1124 61.16 24.58 12.10
N ASP A 1125 60.41 24.44 13.19
CA ASP A 1125 60.32 23.22 14.01
C ASP A 1125 59.02 22.42 13.81
N PHE A 1126 58.27 22.66 12.73
CA PHE A 1126 56.98 22.00 12.48
C PHE A 1126 57.05 20.46 12.34
N TYR A 1127 58.20 19.89 11.92
CA TYR A 1127 58.34 18.43 11.79
C TYR A 1127 58.38 17.75 13.17
N ARG A 1128 59.09 18.38 14.13
CA ARG A 1128 59.20 18.00 15.54
C ARG A 1128 59.28 19.26 16.39
N TRP A 1129 58.23 19.55 17.14
CA TRP A 1129 58.06 20.78 17.91
C TRP A 1129 57.99 20.49 19.41
N LYS A 1130 58.31 21.50 20.22
CA LYS A 1130 58.27 21.43 21.69
C LYS A 1130 57.60 22.67 22.27
N VAL A 1131 56.69 22.46 23.21
CA VAL A 1131 56.06 23.55 23.98
C VAL A 1131 56.12 23.22 25.47
N GLU A 1132 56.39 24.23 26.31
CA GLU A 1132 56.46 24.10 27.76
C GLU A 1132 55.42 25.02 28.40
N TYR A 1133 54.69 24.51 29.39
CA TYR A 1133 53.71 25.26 30.17
C TYR A 1133 53.98 25.14 31.66
N THR A 1134 53.87 26.25 32.39
CA THR A 1134 53.66 26.21 33.83
C THR A 1134 52.24 25.75 34.16
N GLN A 1135 52.02 25.25 35.37
CA GLN A 1135 50.70 24.84 35.86
C GLN A 1135 49.65 25.96 35.74
N GLU A 1136 50.03 27.19 36.07
CA GLU A 1136 49.15 28.36 35.96
C GLU A 1136 48.74 28.64 34.51
N GLU A 1137 49.70 28.59 33.58
CA GLU A 1137 49.44 28.85 32.16
C GLU A 1137 48.51 27.81 31.54
N LEU A 1138 48.80 26.52 31.75
CA LEU A 1138 47.99 25.44 31.18
C LEU A 1138 46.56 25.45 31.73
N ARG A 1139 46.41 25.64 33.05
CA ARG A 1139 45.10 25.80 33.70
C ARG A 1139 44.31 26.96 33.10
N ASN A 1140 44.94 28.13 32.94
CA ASN A 1140 44.27 29.31 32.40
C ASN A 1140 43.82 29.08 30.95
N ILE A 1141 44.64 28.46 30.11
CA ILE A 1141 44.30 28.12 28.73
C ILE A 1141 43.11 27.17 28.68
N ILE A 1142 43.16 26.05 29.41
CA ILE A 1142 42.09 25.05 29.41
C ILE A 1142 40.79 25.67 29.90
N ASN A 1143 40.80 26.40 31.01
CA ASN A 1143 39.60 27.02 31.57
C ASN A 1143 38.99 28.04 30.60
N GLU A 1144 39.82 28.87 29.95
CA GLU A 1144 39.34 29.88 29.00
C GLU A 1144 38.72 29.25 27.75
N LYS A 1145 39.35 28.19 27.20
CA LYS A 1145 38.92 27.56 25.94
C LYS A 1145 37.72 26.64 26.14
N THR A 1146 37.67 25.90 27.23
CA THR A 1146 36.56 24.98 27.56
C THR A 1146 35.37 25.68 28.22
N LYS A 1147 35.57 26.90 28.76
CA LYS A 1147 34.58 27.65 29.57
C LYS A 1147 34.15 26.90 30.85
N ASP A 1148 35.04 26.08 31.40
CA ASP A 1148 34.85 25.29 32.61
C ASP A 1148 36.01 25.52 33.61
N ASN A 1149 35.84 25.15 34.88
CA ASN A 1149 36.91 25.23 35.90
C ASN A 1149 37.43 23.83 36.26
N PHE A 1150 38.70 23.56 35.98
CA PHE A 1150 39.34 22.27 36.26
C PHE A 1150 40.11 22.22 37.59
N GLY A 1151 40.30 23.36 38.26
CA GLY A 1151 41.27 23.46 39.35
C GLY A 1151 42.70 23.32 38.84
N ASP A 1152 43.58 22.70 39.62
CA ASP A 1152 44.96 22.43 39.20
C ASP A 1152 45.01 21.18 38.31
N ILE A 1153 45.73 21.25 37.18
CA ILE A 1153 45.82 20.15 36.22
C ILE A 1153 46.75 19.06 36.78
N ILE A 1154 46.22 17.85 36.90
CA ILE A 1154 46.94 16.69 37.41
C ILE A 1154 47.55 15.90 36.24
N ASP A 1155 46.78 15.69 35.16
CA ASP A 1155 47.22 14.85 34.06
C ASP A 1155 46.53 15.17 32.72
N LEU A 1156 47.21 14.87 31.62
CA LEU A 1156 46.73 14.92 30.25
C LEU A 1156 46.87 13.52 29.64
N VAL A 1157 45.83 12.69 29.80
CA VAL A 1157 45.89 11.28 29.45
C VAL A 1157 45.37 11.06 28.02
N PRO A 1158 46.20 10.59 27.08
CA PRO A 1158 45.75 10.17 25.75
C PRO A 1158 44.91 8.89 25.88
N VAL A 1159 43.58 9.03 25.83
CA VAL A 1159 42.65 7.91 25.94
C VAL A 1159 42.64 7.09 24.65
N GLU A 1160 42.76 7.77 23.51
CA GLU A 1160 42.78 7.13 22.20
C GLU A 1160 43.64 7.93 21.21
N ARG A 1161 44.43 7.19 20.43
CA ARG A 1161 45.22 7.70 19.30
C ARG A 1161 44.81 7.04 18.00
N GLY A 1162 44.95 7.79 16.91
CA GLY A 1162 44.95 7.25 15.56
C GLY A 1162 46.29 6.59 15.20
N LYS A 1163 46.37 6.05 13.98
CA LYS A 1163 47.53 5.27 13.53
C LYS A 1163 48.76 6.13 13.23
N SER A 1164 48.61 7.44 13.11
CA SER A 1164 49.73 8.40 13.00
C SER A 1164 50.26 8.86 14.36
N GLY A 1165 49.64 8.42 15.46
CA GLY A 1165 49.94 8.88 16.82
C GLY A 1165 49.21 10.17 17.22
N ARG A 1166 48.37 10.73 16.34
CA ARG A 1166 47.48 11.85 16.67
C ARG A 1166 46.47 11.42 17.72
N ILE A 1167 46.36 12.18 18.81
CA ILE A 1167 45.37 11.94 19.85
C ILE A 1167 44.00 12.36 19.29
N CYS A 1168 43.03 11.44 19.35
CA CYS A 1168 41.64 11.71 18.98
C CYS A 1168 40.71 11.74 20.20
N ARG A 1169 41.16 11.27 21.37
CA ARG A 1169 40.49 11.46 22.65
C ARG A 1169 41.53 11.74 23.73
N LEU A 1170 41.45 12.91 24.34
CA LEU A 1170 42.33 13.35 25.42
C LEU A 1170 41.49 13.56 26.70
N LYS A 1171 41.87 12.89 27.78
CA LYS A 1171 41.28 13.10 29.10
C LYS A 1171 42.12 14.12 29.86
N ILE A 1172 41.51 15.26 30.15
CA ILE A 1172 42.06 16.29 31.02
C ILE A 1172 41.61 15.97 32.45
N VAL A 1173 42.56 15.76 33.35
CA VAL A 1173 42.31 15.47 34.77
C VAL A 1173 42.77 16.66 35.58
N GLY A 1174 41.85 17.35 36.24
CA GLY A 1174 42.13 18.39 37.22
C GLY A 1174 41.62 18.04 38.61
N THR A 1175 41.99 18.83 39.62
CA THR A 1175 41.58 18.61 41.02
C THR A 1175 40.07 18.74 41.23
N GLU A 1176 39.38 19.55 40.43
CA GLU A 1176 37.95 19.83 40.56
C GLU A 1176 37.10 19.13 39.49
N LYS A 1177 37.67 18.89 38.30
CA LYS A 1177 36.94 18.33 37.16
C LYS A 1177 37.81 17.41 36.33
N THR A 1178 37.18 16.41 35.73
CA THR A 1178 37.78 15.57 34.69
C THR A 1178 36.88 15.64 33.46
N LEU A 1179 37.48 15.84 32.29
CA LEU A 1179 36.75 15.94 31.02
C LEU A 1179 37.53 15.25 29.90
N ILE A 1180 36.85 14.44 29.08
CA ILE A 1180 37.40 13.93 27.83
C ILE A 1180 37.03 14.89 26.72
N ILE A 1181 38.02 15.47 26.06
CA ILE A 1181 37.84 16.20 24.81
C ILE A 1181 38.33 15.35 23.64
N GLY A 1182 37.77 15.52 22.45
CA GLY A 1182 38.18 14.68 21.32
C GLY A 1182 38.00 15.29 19.95
N LYS A 1183 38.59 14.58 18.98
CA LYS A 1183 38.99 14.99 17.63
C LYS A 1183 40.14 15.99 17.63
N GLU A 1184 40.89 15.94 16.53
CA GLU A 1184 42.21 16.56 16.39
C GLU A 1184 42.20 18.07 16.62
N LEU A 1185 41.24 18.78 16.01
CA LEU A 1185 41.17 20.23 16.06
C LEU A 1185 40.77 20.76 17.44
N GLU A 1186 39.83 20.09 18.11
CA GLU A 1186 39.35 20.49 19.43
C GLU A 1186 40.46 20.37 20.48
N ILE A 1187 41.22 19.27 20.44
CA ILE A 1187 42.38 19.05 21.31
C ILE A 1187 43.43 20.16 21.13
N ARG A 1188 43.70 20.56 19.87
CA ARG A 1188 44.67 21.62 19.57
C ARG A 1188 44.23 22.99 20.05
N ARG A 1189 42.93 23.29 19.97
CA ARG A 1189 42.34 24.55 20.43
C ARG A 1189 42.30 24.64 21.96
N ALA A 1190 42.05 23.52 22.64
CA ALA A 1190 41.95 23.47 24.09
C ALA A 1190 43.29 23.62 24.82
N LEU A 1191 44.40 23.30 24.15
CA LEU A 1191 45.75 23.29 24.75
C LEU A 1191 46.66 24.44 24.27
N SER A 1192 46.15 25.41 23.52
CA SER A 1192 46.95 26.56 23.06
C SER A 1192 46.14 27.85 23.02
N LYS A 1193 46.78 28.98 23.32
CA LYS A 1193 46.15 30.31 23.17
C LYS A 1193 45.83 30.62 21.71
N THR A 1194 46.76 30.29 20.82
CA THR A 1194 46.66 30.51 19.36
C THR A 1194 46.31 29.20 18.66
N HIS A 1195 47.27 28.31 18.45
CA HIS A 1195 47.07 26.98 17.90
C HIS A 1195 48.21 26.05 18.30
N LEU A 1196 47.88 24.82 18.70
CA LEU A 1196 48.86 23.73 18.73
C LEU A 1196 49.05 23.20 17.30
N TYR A 1197 50.27 22.85 16.88
CA TYR A 1197 50.54 22.50 15.48
C TYR A 1197 49.79 21.24 15.02
N SER A 1198 49.71 20.22 15.88
CA SER A 1198 48.95 18.98 15.65
C SER A 1198 48.51 18.35 16.98
N SER A 1199 47.66 17.32 16.95
CA SER A 1199 47.40 16.49 18.15
C SER A 1199 48.35 15.28 18.28
N ALA A 1200 49.38 15.16 17.43
CA ALA A 1200 50.39 14.12 17.53
C ALA A 1200 51.47 14.55 18.53
N PHE A 1201 51.18 14.41 19.82
CA PHE A 1201 52.13 14.77 20.88
C PHE A 1201 52.16 13.79 22.04
N VAL A 1202 53.21 13.89 22.86
CA VAL A 1202 53.35 13.23 24.17
C VAL A 1202 53.66 14.29 25.23
N VAL A 1203 53.24 14.02 26.46
CA VAL A 1203 53.35 14.97 27.58
C VAL A 1203 54.30 14.41 28.63
N GLU A 1204 55.22 15.23 29.10
CA GLU A 1204 56.05 14.96 30.29
C GLU A 1204 55.69 15.95 31.39
N GLN A 1205 55.63 15.44 32.62
CA GLN A 1205 55.35 16.21 33.82
C GLN A 1205 56.60 16.27 34.67
N SER A 1206 56.90 17.44 35.24
CA SER A 1206 58.01 17.62 36.18
C SER A 1206 57.62 18.51 37.36
N ASP A 1207 58.51 18.55 38.36
CA ASP A 1207 58.41 19.43 39.53
C ASP A 1207 57.12 19.24 40.32
N LEU A 1208 56.86 18.02 40.79
CA LEU A 1208 55.68 17.71 41.62
C LEU A 1208 55.74 18.47 42.95
N ASP A 1209 54.61 19.08 43.35
CA ASP A 1209 54.48 19.70 44.67
C ASP A 1209 54.30 18.67 45.81
N ALA A 1210 54.12 19.14 47.05
CA ALA A 1210 53.94 18.28 48.21
C ALA A 1210 52.68 17.38 48.15
N ASN A 1211 51.72 17.71 47.29
CA ASN A 1211 50.49 16.95 47.06
C ASN A 1211 50.58 16.06 45.81
N GLY A 1212 51.72 16.03 45.11
CA GLY A 1212 51.92 15.27 43.89
C GLY A 1212 51.35 15.95 42.64
N ILE A 1213 51.09 17.26 42.67
CA ILE A 1213 50.56 18.03 41.53
C ILE A 1213 51.73 18.58 40.69
N PRO A 1214 51.83 18.28 39.38
CA PRO A 1214 52.88 18.81 38.52
C PRO A 1214 52.88 20.33 38.42
N GLN A 1215 54.06 20.95 38.50
CA GLN A 1215 54.21 22.40 38.31
C GLN A 1215 54.61 22.78 36.88
N HIS A 1216 55.13 21.83 36.10
CA HIS A 1216 55.50 22.03 34.69
C HIS A 1216 55.06 20.86 33.80
N PHE A 1217 54.61 21.21 32.59
CA PHE A 1217 54.21 20.29 31.53
C PHE A 1217 55.04 20.57 30.27
N THR A 1218 55.72 19.56 29.76
CA THR A 1218 56.44 19.63 28.48
C THR A 1218 55.73 18.79 27.44
N ILE A 1219 55.30 19.41 26.34
CA ILE A 1219 54.64 18.75 25.21
C ILE A 1219 55.62 18.63 24.05
N PHE A 1220 55.93 17.40 23.65
CA PHE A 1220 56.70 17.10 22.43
C PHE A 1220 55.74 16.65 21.35
N GLY A 1221 55.75 17.26 20.17
CA GLY A 1221 54.83 16.89 19.10
C GLY A 1221 55.47 16.81 17.72
N ALA A 1222 54.68 16.33 16.77
CA ALA A 1222 55.11 16.04 15.39
C ALA A 1222 54.10 16.55 14.36
N GLY A 1223 54.60 17.14 13.27
CA GLY A 1223 53.79 17.62 12.16
C GLY A 1223 52.94 18.86 12.45
N TRP A 1224 52.30 19.36 11.40
CA TRP A 1224 51.46 20.56 11.39
C TRP A 1224 50.19 20.31 10.58
N GLY A 1225 49.06 20.28 11.29
CA GLY A 1225 47.73 19.99 10.77
C GLY A 1225 47.25 18.56 11.06
N HIS A 1226 46.07 18.26 10.53
CA HIS A 1226 45.35 17.00 10.80
C HIS A 1226 46.04 15.75 10.22
N GLY A 1227 46.96 15.90 9.26
CA GLY A 1227 47.78 14.80 8.73
C GLY A 1227 47.06 13.78 7.86
N VAL A 1228 45.80 14.00 7.53
CA VAL A 1228 44.99 13.11 6.69
C VAL A 1228 45.20 13.46 5.22
N GLY A 1229 45.44 12.46 4.39
CA GLY A 1229 45.66 12.62 2.96
C GLY A 1229 47.02 13.21 2.61
N LEU A 1230 47.06 14.16 1.68
CA LEU A 1230 48.32 14.68 1.13
C LEU A 1230 49.08 15.57 2.14
N CYS A 1231 50.37 15.29 2.32
CA CYS A 1231 51.29 16.14 3.06
C CYS A 1231 51.92 17.17 2.11
N GLN A 1232 51.63 18.46 2.25
CA GLN A 1232 52.08 19.48 1.29
C GLN A 1232 53.62 19.58 1.19
N ILE A 1233 54.33 19.59 2.32
CA ILE A 1233 55.81 19.62 2.32
C ILE A 1233 56.40 18.32 1.76
N GLY A 1234 55.80 17.17 2.07
CA GLY A 1234 56.23 15.88 1.53
C GLY A 1234 56.02 15.81 0.01
N ALA A 1235 54.88 16.30 -0.49
CA ALA A 1235 54.58 16.43 -1.91
C ALA A 1235 55.55 17.39 -2.62
N ALA A 1236 55.93 18.50 -1.99
CA ALA A 1236 56.94 19.42 -2.54
C ALA A 1236 58.31 18.72 -2.67
N MET A 1237 58.74 18.00 -1.63
CA MET A 1237 59.97 17.22 -1.68
C MET A 1237 59.92 16.09 -2.72
N MET A 1238 58.78 15.41 -2.88
CA MET A 1238 58.60 14.43 -3.95
C MET A 1238 58.69 15.09 -5.33
N SER A 1239 58.07 16.26 -5.52
CA SER A 1239 58.17 17.01 -6.78
C SER A 1239 59.64 17.37 -7.11
N GLU A 1240 60.41 17.84 -6.14
CA GLU A 1240 61.84 18.16 -6.32
C GLU A 1240 62.70 16.91 -6.55
N ASN A 1241 62.29 15.76 -6.00
CA ASN A 1241 62.90 14.46 -6.27
C ASN A 1241 62.49 13.85 -7.63
N GLY A 1242 61.73 14.57 -8.47
CA GLY A 1242 61.38 14.18 -9.83
C GLY A 1242 60.16 13.26 -9.95
N TYR A 1243 59.29 13.20 -8.93
CA TYR A 1243 58.03 12.47 -9.02
C TYR A 1243 56.96 13.31 -9.76
N ASP A 1244 56.27 12.68 -10.70
CA ASP A 1244 55.13 13.27 -11.40
C ASP A 1244 53.92 13.45 -10.45
N TYR A 1245 53.02 14.39 -10.77
CA TYR A 1245 51.87 14.71 -9.90
C TYR A 1245 50.98 13.50 -9.59
N ASP A 1246 50.79 12.58 -10.54
CA ASP A 1246 49.98 11.38 -10.34
C ASP A 1246 50.63 10.41 -9.34
N SER A 1247 51.95 10.26 -9.40
CA SER A 1247 52.74 9.47 -8.46
C SER A 1247 52.70 10.08 -7.05
N ILE A 1248 52.75 11.40 -6.94
CA ILE A 1248 52.56 12.12 -5.67
C ILE A 1248 51.17 11.84 -5.09
N LEU A 1249 50.11 11.94 -5.91
CA LEU A 1249 48.74 11.71 -5.46
C LEU A 1249 48.50 10.26 -5.05
N LEU A 1250 48.92 9.30 -5.86
CA LEU A 1250 48.73 7.87 -5.59
C LEU A 1250 49.60 7.37 -4.42
N HIS A 1251 50.66 8.10 -4.06
CA HIS A 1251 51.39 7.85 -2.82
C HIS A 1251 50.50 8.12 -1.61
N TYR A 1252 49.85 9.29 -1.53
CA TYR A 1252 49.04 9.71 -0.38
C TYR A 1252 47.61 9.16 -0.38
N TYR A 1253 47.00 8.96 -1.55
CA TYR A 1253 45.63 8.44 -1.71
C TYR A 1253 45.65 7.01 -2.27
N ARG A 1254 46.19 6.07 -1.49
CA ARG A 1254 46.41 4.70 -1.95
C ARG A 1254 45.11 4.02 -2.37
N GLY A 1255 45.14 3.36 -3.53
CA GLY A 1255 43.99 2.67 -4.10
C GLY A 1255 43.00 3.57 -4.85
N ALA A 1256 43.18 4.90 -4.80
CA ALA A 1256 42.46 5.81 -5.68
C ALA A 1256 43.01 5.74 -7.11
N ASN A 1257 42.26 6.29 -8.07
CA ASN A 1257 42.64 6.49 -9.46
C ASN A 1257 42.38 7.95 -9.86
N ILE A 1258 43.04 8.44 -10.89
CA ILE A 1258 42.77 9.77 -11.44
C ILE A 1258 41.82 9.61 -12.64
N LYS A 1259 40.69 10.33 -12.62
CA LYS A 1259 39.67 10.29 -13.68
C LYS A 1259 39.33 11.71 -14.11
N ARG A 1260 39.10 11.92 -15.41
CA ARG A 1260 38.60 13.19 -15.95
C ARG A 1260 37.07 13.16 -16.00
N LEU A 1261 36.40 14.13 -15.38
CA LEU A 1261 34.93 14.20 -15.31
C LEU A 1261 34.28 15.16 -16.30
N TYR A 1262 35.02 16.16 -16.78
CA TYR A 1262 34.60 17.15 -17.77
C TYR A 1262 35.82 17.68 -18.53
N ASP A 1263 35.58 18.31 -19.68
CA ASP A 1263 36.62 18.89 -20.54
C ASP A 1263 36.82 20.40 -20.39
#